data_AF-A0A7X7D8B3-F1
#
_entry.id   AF-A0A7X7D8B3-F1
#
_cell.length_a   1.000
_cell.length_b   1.000
_cell.length_c   1.000
_cell.angle_alpha   90.00
_cell.angle_beta   90.00
_cell.angle_gamma   90.00
#
_symmetry.space_group_name_H-M   'P 1'
#
loop_
_entity.id
_entity.type
_entity.pdbx_description
1 polymer ?
#
loop_
_entity_poly.entity_id
_entity_poly.type
_entity_poly.pdbx_seq_one_letter_code
_entity_poly.pdbx_strand_id
1 'polypeptide(L)'
;MVGFSGGIDGGSTRTVRSAFLIVAFVMLGALLPATAVDAAVDAGTVVVSPDSGLVDGSVVTVSTIGATPATLVVTSLCPVGADPEIDGCDRWLSVEMTDETGSGSWQAVLDPILPQADGTVVDCRHVPCELVVSAWDTEDAAGAVVRVPVTFDPDGELLPPPIASVVPAVGLIDRQVVEVTGSGFVPADWVTIVQCHDLGNCRFLTEVESEADGTIDAEATVRASLPSYTDGPDQDCRSAAVRCRLLLQHQRGTITLDLQFDPMADLAPPPTVSVTPAQDLADGQEITVTGSGYAPGTEVEVSFCARGGPCDMSWGSWFMVDPSGAFTYTEAVYGDIVLQGSDPPDCRVDPWCEVRVRDWTDGTSVAAPVTFAAAPPRQRYADPVFEEVSVTRDILYRSTMTSAGEPIDLRLDIYEPVGDTAEVRPAIVFMFGGWFMFGNKDQLADLARDAARRGFVGVTIDYRIRPGMSFDQLIDAANDAYDDALAAIEWLKQNAEQYRIDPETIVATGYSAGGVLAYNLAYLPPERGPATSPVAAAIGMAGVPFAGPSAGDPPVLGLHAVDDEVLGIGPARDACAAAAGVGAVCEWVEYPTGGHLVILEQTRDFITRIYDFLVRNVLEPGGYMEPPVVDPPEEPEPPTVPPVDWPLPDWTPSPPTPSTSTSTVPATTTSTTTVAPSTTS
;
A
#
# COMPACT_ATOMS: atom_id res chain seq x y z
N MET A 1 -22.23 10.70 33.32
CA MET A 1 -23.28 11.72 33.18
C MET A 1 -22.63 13.04 32.75
N VAL A 2 -22.34 13.17 31.45
CA VAL A 2 -22.28 14.40 30.62
C VAL A 2 -22.41 13.86 29.20
N GLY A 3 -23.48 14.23 28.50
CA GLY A 3 -23.77 13.76 27.14
C GLY A 3 -23.21 14.71 26.10
N PHE A 4 -22.74 14.16 24.99
CA PHE A 4 -22.48 14.89 23.75
C PHE A 4 -23.55 14.49 22.73
N SER A 5 -24.50 15.40 22.52
CA SER A 5 -25.33 15.46 21.33
C SER A 5 -24.58 16.27 20.28
N GLY A 6 -24.16 15.62 19.20
CA GLY A 6 -23.69 16.27 17.98
C GLY A 6 -24.30 15.51 16.81
N GLY A 7 -25.35 16.07 16.21
CA GLY A 7 -25.84 15.61 14.92
C GLY A 7 -24.77 15.88 13.88
N ILE A 8 -24.45 14.87 13.07
CA ILE A 8 -23.67 15.00 11.86
C ILE A 8 -24.66 14.82 10.72
N ASP A 9 -24.81 15.90 9.95
CA ASP A 9 -25.67 16.01 8.78
C ASP A 9 -25.38 14.91 7.76
N GLY A 10 -26.47 14.41 7.15
CA GLY A 10 -26.42 13.51 6.02
C GLY A 10 -25.97 14.22 4.75
N GLY A 11 -25.22 13.50 3.92
CA GLY A 11 -24.83 13.95 2.59
C GLY A 11 -23.38 13.61 2.28
N SER A 12 -23.12 12.43 1.71
CA SER A 12 -21.92 12.19 0.89
C SER A 12 -22.03 10.87 0.10
N THR A 13 -21.94 11.02 -1.23
CA THR A 13 -21.38 10.12 -2.27
C THR A 13 -21.88 8.68 -2.36
N ARG A 14 -22.73 8.33 -3.35
CA ARG A 14 -23.13 6.94 -3.65
C ARG A 14 -22.43 6.30 -4.85
N THR A 15 -21.96 7.04 -5.85
CA THR A 15 -21.35 6.44 -7.05
C THR A 15 -19.84 6.26 -6.93
N VAL A 16 -19.12 7.22 -6.31
CA VAL A 16 -17.69 7.07 -5.99
C VAL A 16 -17.45 6.15 -4.79
N ARG A 17 -18.43 6.03 -3.87
CA ARG A 17 -18.40 5.00 -2.83
C ARG A 17 -18.37 3.58 -3.40
N SER A 18 -18.99 3.31 -4.55
CA SER A 18 -19.00 1.96 -5.12
C SER A 18 -17.62 1.52 -5.62
N ALA A 19 -16.83 2.41 -6.21
CA ALA A 19 -15.47 2.08 -6.62
C ALA A 19 -14.47 2.12 -5.44
N PHE A 20 -14.62 3.08 -4.51
CA PHE A 20 -13.74 3.18 -3.34
C PHE A 20 -14.02 2.14 -2.25
N LEU A 21 -15.28 1.70 -2.05
CA LEU A 21 -15.60 0.61 -1.13
C LEU A 21 -15.04 -0.71 -1.67
N ILE A 22 -15.17 -1.01 -2.97
CA ILE A 22 -14.59 -2.23 -3.56
C ILE A 22 -13.05 -2.26 -3.38
N VAL A 23 -12.36 -1.13 -3.60
CA VAL A 23 -10.90 -1.04 -3.40
C VAL A 23 -10.50 -1.06 -1.91
N ALA A 24 -11.30 -0.45 -1.02
CA ALA A 24 -11.08 -0.52 0.43
C ALA A 24 -11.37 -1.92 1.02
N PHE A 25 -12.30 -2.68 0.44
CA PHE A 25 -12.66 -4.04 0.89
C PHE A 25 -11.61 -5.09 0.49
N VAL A 26 -10.90 -4.94 -0.64
CA VAL A 26 -9.73 -5.79 -0.96
C VAL A 26 -8.62 -5.61 0.10
N MET A 27 -8.52 -4.43 0.72
CA MET A 27 -7.55 -4.15 1.78
C MET A 27 -8.03 -4.56 3.19
N LEU A 28 -9.33 -4.50 3.50
CA LEU A 28 -9.85 -4.89 4.82
C LEU A 28 -10.10 -6.41 4.97
N GLY A 29 -10.25 -7.14 3.86
CA GLY A 29 -10.41 -8.60 3.85
C GLY A 29 -9.20 -9.37 4.41
N ALA A 30 -8.04 -8.72 4.55
CA ALA A 30 -6.82 -9.28 5.12
C ALA A 30 -6.81 -9.35 6.67
N LEU A 31 -7.85 -8.88 7.35
CA LEU A 31 -7.90 -8.77 8.82
C LEU A 31 -9.00 -9.61 9.51
N LEU A 32 -9.73 -10.46 8.77
CA LEU A 32 -10.63 -11.44 9.37
C LEU A 32 -9.94 -12.81 9.46
N PRO A 33 -10.13 -13.57 10.56
CA PRO A 33 -9.66 -14.94 10.62
C PRO A 33 -10.37 -15.74 9.52
N ALA A 34 -9.59 -16.47 8.71
CA ALA A 34 -10.07 -17.48 7.77
C ALA A 34 -10.66 -18.68 8.54
N THR A 35 -11.74 -18.45 9.29
CA THR A 35 -12.55 -19.48 9.91
C THR A 35 -14.01 -19.01 9.96
N ALA A 36 -14.65 -18.87 8.81
CA ALA A 36 -16.10 -19.01 8.69
C ALA A 36 -16.37 -19.85 7.43
N VAL A 37 -17.00 -20.99 7.66
CA VAL A 37 -17.37 -21.99 6.66
C VAL A 37 -18.64 -21.51 5.94
N ASP A 38 -18.65 -21.45 4.60
CA ASP A 38 -19.81 -21.50 3.69
C ASP A 38 -21.18 -21.11 4.27
N ALA A 39 -21.36 -19.88 4.76
CA ALA A 39 -22.68 -19.37 5.13
C ALA A 39 -23.12 -18.36 4.07
N ALA A 40 -24.06 -18.77 3.20
CA ALA A 40 -24.67 -17.86 2.24
C ALA A 40 -25.29 -16.64 2.94
N VAL A 41 -25.03 -15.43 2.45
CA VAL A 41 -25.61 -14.20 2.97
C VAL A 41 -27.13 -14.16 2.73
N ASP A 42 -27.89 -13.80 3.78
CA ASP A 42 -29.35 -13.79 3.78
C ASP A 42 -29.87 -12.34 3.80
N ALA A 43 -30.84 -12.02 2.93
CA ALA A 43 -31.51 -10.72 2.88
C ALA A 43 -32.62 -10.60 3.95
N GLY A 44 -32.92 -11.67 4.69
CA GLY A 44 -33.85 -11.66 5.82
C GLY A 44 -35.32 -11.57 5.39
N THR A 45 -36.17 -11.04 6.28
CA THR A 45 -37.57 -10.76 5.95
C THR A 45 -37.72 -9.31 5.49
N VAL A 46 -38.13 -9.13 4.24
CA VAL A 46 -38.34 -7.80 3.65
C VAL A 46 -39.83 -7.43 3.65
N VAL A 47 -40.12 -6.19 4.03
CA VAL A 47 -41.44 -5.57 3.98
C VAL A 47 -41.36 -4.28 3.19
N VAL A 48 -42.31 -4.07 2.28
CA VAL A 48 -42.43 -2.85 1.46
C VAL A 48 -43.76 -2.16 1.79
N SER A 49 -43.74 -0.84 1.98
CA SER A 49 -44.94 -0.06 2.23
C SER A 49 -44.85 1.35 1.65
N PRO A 50 -45.83 1.83 0.85
CA PRO A 50 -46.94 1.05 0.29
C PRO A 50 -46.44 0.05 -0.77
N ASP A 51 -47.12 -1.09 -0.91
CA ASP A 51 -46.84 -2.12 -1.94
C ASP A 51 -47.86 -2.08 -3.10
N SER A 52 -48.90 -1.24 -2.99
CA SER A 52 -50.03 -1.21 -3.90
C SER A 52 -50.62 0.20 -4.04
N GLY A 53 -51.31 0.46 -5.16
CA GLY A 53 -51.83 1.79 -5.48
C GLY A 53 -50.73 2.77 -5.84
N LEU A 54 -49.61 2.26 -6.38
CA LEU A 54 -48.44 3.05 -6.73
C LEU A 54 -48.69 3.80 -8.05
N VAL A 55 -48.24 5.03 -8.13
CA VAL A 55 -48.14 5.82 -9.37
C VAL A 55 -46.67 6.10 -9.71
N ASP A 56 -46.39 6.61 -10.91
CA ASP A 56 -45.04 7.01 -11.29
C ASP A 56 -44.46 8.04 -10.29
N GLY A 57 -43.26 7.76 -9.77
CA GLY A 57 -42.59 8.55 -8.74
C GLY A 57 -43.03 8.23 -7.30
N SER A 58 -43.74 7.13 -7.07
CA SER A 58 -44.13 6.72 -5.70
C SER A 58 -42.91 6.40 -4.85
N VAL A 59 -42.84 6.98 -3.66
CA VAL A 59 -41.82 6.64 -2.65
C VAL A 59 -42.34 5.49 -1.79
N VAL A 60 -41.59 4.40 -1.76
CA VAL A 60 -41.86 3.23 -0.92
C VAL A 60 -40.80 3.12 0.18
N THR A 61 -41.22 2.72 1.37
CA THR A 61 -40.31 2.35 2.44
C THR A 61 -40.04 0.85 2.35
N VAL A 62 -38.77 0.48 2.25
CA VAL A 62 -38.29 -0.90 2.30
C VAL A 62 -37.65 -1.13 3.66
N SER A 63 -38.06 -2.19 4.35
CA SER A 63 -37.49 -2.58 5.65
C SER A 63 -37.09 -4.05 5.63
N THR A 64 -35.93 -4.38 6.18
CA THR A 64 -35.48 -5.75 6.39
C THR A 64 -35.19 -6.04 7.87
N ILE A 65 -35.49 -7.26 8.31
CA ILE A 65 -35.18 -7.77 9.64
C ILE A 65 -34.64 -9.20 9.51
N GLY A 66 -33.55 -9.49 10.24
CA GLY A 66 -32.95 -10.82 10.29
C GLY A 66 -32.11 -11.16 9.06
N ALA A 67 -31.67 -10.13 8.33
CA ALA A 67 -30.63 -10.28 7.32
C ALA A 67 -29.27 -10.57 7.98
N THR A 68 -28.26 -10.95 7.20
CA THR A 68 -26.89 -11.01 7.71
C THR A 68 -26.46 -9.63 8.22
N PRO A 69 -25.87 -9.51 9.42
CA PRO A 69 -25.39 -8.23 9.95
C PRO A 69 -24.31 -7.58 9.08
N ALA A 70 -24.25 -6.25 9.07
CA ALA A 70 -23.25 -5.46 8.34
C ALA A 70 -23.09 -5.86 6.85
N THR A 71 -24.18 -6.27 6.23
CA THR A 71 -24.22 -6.79 4.85
C THR A 71 -24.85 -5.78 3.92
N LEU A 72 -24.32 -5.71 2.70
CA LEU A 72 -24.84 -4.83 1.66
C LEU A 72 -26.15 -5.40 1.10
N VAL A 73 -27.18 -4.55 1.02
CA VAL A 73 -28.49 -4.89 0.47
C VAL A 73 -28.84 -3.93 -0.67
N VAL A 74 -29.22 -4.50 -1.81
CA VAL A 74 -29.55 -3.77 -3.03
C VAL A 74 -31.02 -3.99 -3.37
N THR A 75 -31.76 -2.92 -3.63
CA THR A 75 -33.15 -2.97 -4.10
C THR A 75 -33.22 -2.67 -5.60
N SER A 76 -33.97 -3.45 -6.34
CA SER A 76 -34.25 -3.27 -7.78
C SER A 76 -35.74 -3.47 -8.08
N LEU A 77 -36.28 -2.81 -9.10
CA LEU A 77 -37.64 -3.08 -9.61
C LEU A 77 -37.55 -3.91 -10.88
N CYS A 78 -38.19 -5.08 -10.86
CA CYS A 78 -38.11 -6.06 -11.93
C CYS A 78 -39.49 -6.50 -12.40
N PRO A 79 -39.66 -6.88 -13.68
CA PRO A 79 -40.79 -7.71 -14.09
C PRO A 79 -40.79 -9.01 -13.29
N VAL A 80 -41.98 -9.54 -12.96
CA VAL A 80 -42.07 -10.78 -12.17
C VAL A 80 -41.34 -11.92 -12.89
N GLY A 81 -40.41 -12.56 -12.17
CA GLY A 81 -39.62 -13.69 -12.68
C GLY A 81 -38.40 -13.31 -13.53
N ALA A 82 -38.10 -12.02 -13.68
CA ALA A 82 -36.87 -11.55 -14.31
C ALA A 82 -35.65 -11.85 -13.44
N ASP A 83 -34.54 -12.21 -14.09
CA ASP A 83 -33.23 -12.27 -13.45
C ASP A 83 -32.71 -10.84 -13.20
N PRO A 84 -32.52 -10.40 -11.94
CA PRO A 84 -32.04 -9.05 -11.64
C PRO A 84 -30.65 -8.76 -12.21
N GLU A 85 -29.86 -9.79 -12.56
CA GLU A 85 -28.54 -9.62 -13.13
C GLU A 85 -28.54 -9.42 -14.65
N ILE A 86 -29.60 -9.87 -15.35
CA ILE A 86 -29.60 -10.02 -16.82
C ILE A 86 -30.81 -9.32 -17.48
N ASP A 87 -31.96 -9.27 -16.82
CA ASP A 87 -33.27 -9.04 -17.45
C ASP A 87 -33.88 -7.66 -17.12
N GLY A 88 -33.30 -6.58 -17.66
CA GLY A 88 -33.97 -5.28 -17.87
C GLY A 88 -34.71 -4.67 -16.68
N CYS A 89 -34.22 -4.93 -15.46
CA CYS A 89 -34.71 -4.31 -14.23
C CYS A 89 -34.21 -2.87 -14.11
N ASP A 90 -34.95 -2.04 -13.39
CA ASP A 90 -34.42 -0.80 -12.83
C ASP A 90 -33.58 -1.16 -11.60
N ARG A 91 -32.27 -1.26 -11.82
CA ARG A 91 -31.30 -1.76 -10.84
C ARG A 91 -30.79 -0.60 -10.00
N TRP A 92 -30.39 -0.93 -8.77
CA TRP A 92 -29.74 0.03 -7.86
C TRP A 92 -30.64 1.18 -7.40
N LEU A 93 -31.95 0.95 -7.31
CA LEU A 93 -32.90 1.92 -6.71
C LEU A 93 -32.44 2.39 -5.33
N SER A 94 -31.79 1.51 -4.59
CA SER A 94 -31.12 1.84 -3.33
C SER A 94 -30.05 0.81 -3.00
N VAL A 95 -28.98 1.26 -2.34
CA VAL A 95 -27.93 0.43 -1.77
C VAL A 95 -27.73 0.83 -0.32
N GLU A 96 -27.93 -0.10 0.59
CA GLU A 96 -27.85 0.15 2.04
C GLU A 96 -27.06 -0.96 2.74
N MET A 97 -26.56 -0.68 3.94
CA MET A 97 -26.02 -1.70 4.82
C MET A 97 -26.99 -2.02 5.94
N THR A 98 -27.12 -3.30 6.27
CA THR A 98 -27.81 -3.73 7.49
C THR A 98 -26.98 -3.34 8.71
N ASP A 99 -27.66 -3.05 9.82
CA ASP A 99 -26.99 -2.79 11.09
C ASP A 99 -26.36 -4.06 11.68
N GLU A 100 -25.69 -3.93 12.83
CA GLU A 100 -25.07 -5.05 13.56
C GLU A 100 -26.07 -6.13 14.02
N THR A 101 -27.37 -5.85 13.94
CA THR A 101 -28.46 -6.79 14.25
C THR A 101 -29.08 -7.43 13.01
N GLY A 102 -28.64 -7.06 11.81
CA GLY A 102 -29.22 -7.53 10.56
C GLY A 102 -30.54 -6.84 10.19
N SER A 103 -30.76 -5.61 10.67
CA SER A 103 -31.97 -4.82 10.37
C SER A 103 -31.63 -3.57 9.56
N GLY A 104 -32.59 -3.06 8.79
CA GLY A 104 -32.43 -1.84 8.00
C GLY A 104 -33.75 -1.29 7.50
N SER A 105 -33.84 0.02 7.27
CA SER A 105 -35.00 0.66 6.65
C SER A 105 -34.59 1.87 5.82
N TRP A 106 -35.06 1.94 4.59
CA TRP A 106 -34.74 3.00 3.64
C TRP A 106 -35.89 3.28 2.69
N GLN A 107 -35.75 4.31 1.85
CA GLN A 107 -36.74 4.70 0.85
C GLN A 107 -36.24 4.40 -0.56
N ALA A 108 -37.16 4.00 -1.43
CA ALA A 108 -36.92 3.85 -2.87
C ALA A 108 -38.03 4.58 -3.64
N VAL A 109 -37.67 5.25 -4.73
CA VAL A 109 -38.63 5.89 -5.65
C VAL A 109 -38.83 4.95 -6.83
N LEU A 110 -40.09 4.68 -7.20
CA LEU A 110 -40.40 3.70 -8.24
C LEU A 110 -40.89 4.36 -9.53
N ASP A 111 -40.27 4.00 -10.65
CA ASP A 111 -40.75 4.30 -12.01
C ASP A 111 -41.40 3.04 -12.62
N PRO A 112 -42.68 3.08 -13.05
CA PRO A 112 -43.34 1.93 -13.64
C PRO A 112 -42.82 1.58 -15.04
N ILE A 113 -41.98 2.39 -15.66
CA ILE A 113 -41.52 2.22 -17.04
C ILE A 113 -40.08 1.69 -17.06
N LEU A 114 -39.92 0.39 -17.35
CA LEU A 114 -38.64 -0.30 -17.37
C LEU A 114 -38.11 -0.48 -18.81
N PRO A 115 -37.10 0.31 -19.24
CA PRO A 115 -36.49 0.13 -20.55
C PRO A 115 -35.70 -1.19 -20.62
N GLN A 116 -35.83 -1.90 -21.73
CA GLN A 116 -35.16 -3.18 -21.98
C GLN A 116 -33.96 -3.02 -22.91
N ALA A 117 -32.97 -3.91 -22.80
CA ALA A 117 -31.74 -3.87 -23.59
C ALA A 117 -31.98 -4.00 -25.11
N ASP A 118 -33.10 -4.59 -25.52
CA ASP A 118 -33.50 -4.72 -26.93
C ASP A 118 -34.25 -3.48 -27.47
N GLY A 119 -34.39 -2.43 -26.65
CA GLY A 119 -35.10 -1.19 -26.99
C GLY A 119 -36.61 -1.25 -26.78
N THR A 120 -37.15 -2.36 -26.26
CA THR A 120 -38.54 -2.43 -25.80
C THR A 120 -38.70 -1.82 -24.40
N VAL A 121 -39.94 -1.67 -23.95
CA VAL A 121 -40.28 -1.06 -22.66
C VAL A 121 -41.32 -1.93 -21.97
N VAL A 122 -41.08 -2.26 -20.70
CA VAL A 122 -42.06 -2.93 -19.83
C VAL A 122 -42.77 -1.87 -18.99
N ASP A 123 -44.10 -1.88 -19.01
CA ASP A 123 -44.93 -0.97 -18.22
C ASP A 123 -45.58 -1.72 -17.06
N CYS A 124 -45.05 -1.53 -15.85
CA CYS A 124 -45.47 -2.18 -14.61
C CYS A 124 -46.90 -1.81 -14.16
N ARG A 125 -47.56 -0.84 -14.82
CA ARG A 125 -49.00 -0.57 -14.64
C ARG A 125 -49.87 -1.66 -15.29
N HIS A 126 -49.33 -2.34 -16.28
CA HIS A 126 -50.03 -3.34 -17.09
C HIS A 126 -49.37 -4.72 -17.02
N VAL A 127 -48.12 -4.78 -16.58
CA VAL A 127 -47.32 -6.00 -16.42
C VAL A 127 -47.00 -6.18 -14.93
N PRO A 128 -47.14 -7.40 -14.36
CA PRO A 128 -46.76 -7.64 -12.97
C PRO A 128 -45.27 -7.36 -12.74
N CYS A 129 -44.97 -6.56 -11.73
CA CYS A 129 -43.60 -6.26 -11.29
C CYS A 129 -43.42 -6.52 -9.79
N GLU A 130 -42.17 -6.70 -9.38
CA GLU A 130 -41.77 -6.98 -8.01
C GLU A 130 -40.51 -6.23 -7.65
N LEU A 131 -40.40 -5.82 -6.39
CA LEU A 131 -39.15 -5.35 -5.83
C LEU A 131 -38.29 -6.55 -5.44
N VAL A 132 -37.06 -6.54 -5.93
CA VAL A 132 -36.06 -7.56 -5.72
C VAL A 132 -35.01 -6.98 -4.78
N VAL A 133 -34.90 -7.57 -3.60
CA VAL A 133 -33.95 -7.18 -2.56
C VAL A 133 -32.91 -8.29 -2.42
N SER A 134 -31.66 -7.99 -2.78
CA SER A 134 -30.55 -8.95 -2.80
C SER A 134 -29.49 -8.56 -1.78
N ALA A 135 -29.00 -9.53 -1.00
CA ALA A 135 -27.84 -9.36 -0.12
C ALA A 135 -26.54 -9.74 -0.87
N TRP A 136 -25.49 -8.94 -0.71
CA TRP A 136 -24.21 -9.10 -1.41
C TRP A 136 -23.06 -9.34 -0.42
N ASP A 137 -22.18 -10.30 -0.76
CA ASP A 137 -20.86 -10.48 -0.12
C ASP A 137 -19.76 -9.99 -1.09
N THR A 138 -18.58 -9.72 -0.53
CA THR A 138 -17.37 -9.15 -1.13
C THR A 138 -16.75 -9.92 -2.32
N GLU A 139 -17.34 -11.03 -2.76
CA GLU A 139 -16.88 -11.85 -3.90
C GLU A 139 -17.80 -11.82 -5.14
N ASP A 140 -18.55 -10.73 -5.36
CA ASP A 140 -19.35 -10.47 -6.58
C ASP A 140 -20.52 -11.45 -6.85
N ALA A 141 -20.94 -12.26 -5.88
CA ALA A 141 -22.12 -13.12 -6.01
C ALA A 141 -23.30 -12.58 -5.17
N ALA A 142 -24.41 -12.24 -5.84
CA ALA A 142 -25.67 -11.99 -5.13
C ALA A 142 -26.10 -13.26 -4.37
N GLY A 143 -26.27 -13.15 -3.06
CA GLY A 143 -26.74 -14.23 -2.19
C GLY A 143 -28.26 -14.41 -2.24
N ALA A 144 -28.92 -14.53 -1.09
CA ALA A 144 -30.37 -14.70 -1.03
C ALA A 144 -31.13 -13.49 -1.60
N VAL A 145 -32.15 -13.77 -2.41
CA VAL A 145 -33.00 -12.76 -3.06
C VAL A 145 -34.41 -12.86 -2.50
N VAL A 146 -34.92 -11.75 -1.94
CA VAL A 146 -36.30 -11.62 -1.50
C VAL A 146 -37.07 -10.80 -2.51
N ARG A 147 -38.21 -11.34 -2.97
CA ARG A 147 -39.06 -10.70 -3.97
C ARG A 147 -40.38 -10.30 -3.34
N VAL A 148 -40.73 -9.02 -3.47
CA VAL A 148 -41.96 -8.44 -2.93
C VAL A 148 -42.79 -7.89 -4.09
N PRO A 149 -43.94 -8.51 -4.43
CA PRO A 149 -44.81 -8.01 -5.49
C PRO A 149 -45.27 -6.59 -5.20
N VAL A 150 -45.28 -5.74 -6.24
CA VAL A 150 -45.78 -4.37 -6.15
C VAL A 150 -46.84 -4.11 -7.22
N THR A 151 -47.83 -3.27 -6.94
CA THR A 151 -48.93 -2.99 -7.87
C THR A 151 -49.08 -1.49 -8.14
N PHE A 152 -48.90 -1.11 -9.40
CA PHE A 152 -49.17 0.25 -9.86
C PHE A 152 -50.63 0.42 -10.31
N ASP A 153 -51.13 1.66 -10.22
CA ASP A 153 -52.42 2.06 -10.76
C ASP A 153 -52.37 1.97 -12.31
N PRO A 154 -53.22 1.14 -12.95
CA PRO A 154 -53.26 1.01 -14.40
C PRO A 154 -53.55 2.35 -15.12
N ASP A 155 -54.30 3.24 -14.48
CA ASP A 155 -54.69 4.54 -15.03
C ASP A 155 -53.84 5.71 -14.46
N GLY A 156 -52.78 5.39 -13.69
CA GLY A 156 -51.88 6.39 -13.11
C GLY A 156 -51.17 7.23 -14.17
N GLU A 157 -51.14 8.54 -13.96
CA GLU A 157 -50.41 9.49 -14.84
C GLU A 157 -48.91 9.23 -14.73
N LEU A 158 -48.22 9.14 -15.88
CA LEU A 158 -46.77 9.05 -15.93
C LEU A 158 -46.18 10.45 -15.78
N LEU A 159 -45.16 10.58 -14.95
CA LEU A 159 -44.37 11.80 -14.88
C LEU A 159 -43.68 12.00 -16.23
N PRO A 160 -43.69 13.21 -16.80
CA PRO A 160 -42.98 13.48 -18.03
C PRO A 160 -41.50 13.10 -17.88
N PRO A 161 -40.85 12.59 -18.93
CA PRO A 161 -39.44 12.26 -18.87
C PRO A 161 -38.63 13.54 -18.61
N PRO A 162 -37.53 13.44 -17.83
CA PRO A 162 -36.66 14.58 -17.61
C PRO A 162 -36.08 15.08 -18.94
N ILE A 163 -35.86 16.39 -19.01
CA ILE A 163 -35.24 17.05 -20.15
C ILE A 163 -33.96 17.74 -19.71
N ALA A 164 -32.95 17.70 -20.57
CA ALA A 164 -31.68 18.39 -20.35
C ALA A 164 -31.19 19.05 -21.63
N SER A 165 -30.30 20.02 -21.47
CA SER A 165 -29.64 20.74 -22.55
C SER A 165 -28.20 21.05 -22.17
N VAL A 166 -27.35 21.21 -23.17
CA VAL A 166 -25.94 21.58 -23.00
C VAL A 166 -25.62 22.82 -23.82
N VAL A 167 -24.91 23.78 -23.22
CA VAL A 167 -24.55 25.03 -23.86
C VAL A 167 -23.08 25.37 -23.58
N PRO A 168 -22.26 25.64 -24.62
CA PRO A 168 -22.53 25.42 -26.04
C PRO A 168 -22.54 23.92 -26.39
N ALA A 169 -23.34 23.53 -27.38
CA ALA A 169 -23.34 22.16 -27.92
C ALA A 169 -22.52 22.01 -29.22
N VAL A 170 -22.18 23.13 -29.86
CA VAL A 170 -21.58 23.18 -31.21
C VAL A 170 -20.42 24.17 -31.27
N GLY A 171 -19.47 23.91 -32.17
CA GLY A 171 -18.26 24.73 -32.30
C GLY A 171 -17.31 24.56 -31.10
N LEU A 172 -17.35 23.38 -30.48
CA LEU A 172 -16.59 23.07 -29.28
C LEU A 172 -15.09 22.95 -29.59
N ILE A 173 -14.25 23.44 -28.69
CA ILE A 173 -12.80 23.23 -28.69
C ILE A 173 -12.41 22.22 -27.60
N ASP A 174 -11.22 21.63 -27.70
CA ASP A 174 -10.73 20.69 -26.70
C ASP A 174 -10.61 21.35 -25.31
N ARG A 175 -11.06 20.64 -24.27
CA ARG A 175 -11.11 21.11 -22.86
C ARG A 175 -11.98 22.34 -22.63
N GLN A 176 -13.02 22.52 -23.44
CA GLN A 176 -14.00 23.57 -23.21
C GLN A 176 -14.97 23.19 -22.08
N VAL A 177 -15.24 24.12 -21.18
CA VAL A 177 -16.32 24.00 -20.20
C VAL A 177 -17.66 24.26 -20.89
N VAL A 178 -18.63 23.37 -20.66
CA VAL A 178 -20.02 23.49 -21.09
C VAL A 178 -20.94 23.48 -19.88
N GLU A 179 -22.02 24.24 -19.94
CA GLU A 179 -23.08 24.23 -18.93
C GLU A 179 -24.13 23.18 -19.33
N VAL A 180 -24.47 22.30 -18.39
CA VAL A 180 -25.51 21.29 -18.52
C VAL A 180 -26.64 21.64 -17.57
N THR A 181 -27.81 21.93 -18.14
CA THR A 181 -29.00 22.30 -17.37
C THR A 181 -30.15 21.35 -17.70
N GLY A 182 -31.04 21.12 -16.73
CA GLY A 182 -32.20 20.27 -16.98
C GLY A 182 -33.29 20.39 -15.92
N SER A 183 -34.42 19.73 -16.18
CA SER A 183 -35.62 19.77 -15.33
C SER A 183 -36.42 18.47 -15.44
N GLY A 184 -37.21 18.18 -14.40
CA GLY A 184 -38.04 16.98 -14.32
C GLY A 184 -37.30 15.76 -13.76
N PHE A 185 -36.14 15.98 -13.14
CA PHE A 185 -35.40 14.96 -12.38
C PHE A 185 -36.09 14.70 -11.03
N VAL A 186 -35.86 13.52 -10.47
CA VAL A 186 -36.35 13.16 -9.14
C VAL A 186 -35.60 14.03 -8.12
N PRO A 187 -36.25 14.84 -7.27
CA PRO A 187 -35.54 15.71 -6.32
C PRO A 187 -34.55 14.95 -5.42
N ALA A 188 -33.38 15.54 -5.17
CA ALA A 188 -32.25 14.92 -4.45
C ALA A 188 -31.68 13.65 -5.13
N ASP A 189 -31.98 13.43 -6.41
CA ASP A 189 -31.32 12.41 -7.22
C ASP A 189 -30.00 12.93 -7.78
N TRP A 190 -29.01 12.04 -7.84
CA TRP A 190 -27.70 12.33 -8.42
C TRP A 190 -27.73 12.00 -9.91
N VAL A 191 -27.37 12.98 -10.73
CA VAL A 191 -27.25 12.83 -12.18
C VAL A 191 -25.78 12.74 -12.55
N THR A 192 -25.35 11.56 -13.00
CA THR A 192 -23.99 11.32 -13.48
C THR A 192 -23.85 11.78 -14.93
N ILE A 193 -22.87 12.63 -15.21
CA ILE A 193 -22.61 13.17 -16.55
C ILE A 193 -21.33 12.55 -17.11
N VAL A 194 -21.45 11.84 -18.23
CA VAL A 194 -20.32 11.20 -18.91
C VAL A 194 -20.26 11.60 -20.38
N GLN A 195 -19.06 11.65 -20.97
CA GLN A 195 -18.84 11.91 -22.39
C GLN A 195 -18.44 10.62 -23.11
N CYS A 196 -19.15 10.26 -24.18
CA CYS A 196 -18.90 9.00 -24.89
C CYS A 196 -18.80 9.20 -26.40
N HIS A 197 -18.02 8.35 -27.07
CA HIS A 197 -18.02 8.23 -28.53
C HIS A 197 -18.84 7.02 -29.03
N ASP A 198 -19.10 6.05 -28.17
CA ASP A 198 -20.06 4.95 -28.32
C ASP A 198 -20.68 4.62 -26.94
N LEU A 199 -21.76 3.82 -26.88
CA LEU A 199 -22.50 3.57 -25.63
C LEU A 199 -21.73 2.71 -24.61
N GLY A 200 -20.52 2.23 -24.93
CA GLY A 200 -19.70 1.39 -24.05
C GLY A 200 -18.38 2.03 -23.59
N ASN A 201 -17.90 3.06 -24.29
CA ASN A 201 -16.65 3.77 -24.01
C ASN A 201 -16.96 5.21 -23.66
N CYS A 202 -17.18 5.42 -22.36
CA CYS A 202 -17.55 6.69 -21.77
C CYS A 202 -16.48 7.16 -20.79
N ARG A 203 -16.24 8.47 -20.78
CA ARG A 203 -15.41 9.18 -19.82
C ARG A 203 -16.32 9.87 -18.80
N PHE A 204 -16.06 9.66 -17.52
CA PHE A 204 -16.71 10.42 -16.46
C PHE A 204 -16.31 11.90 -16.50
N LEU A 205 -17.27 12.81 -16.35
CA LEU A 205 -17.01 14.24 -16.27
C LEU A 205 -17.32 14.80 -14.88
N THR A 206 -18.55 14.61 -14.40
CA THR A 206 -19.03 15.16 -13.12
C THR A 206 -20.33 14.49 -12.68
N GLU A 207 -20.78 14.77 -11.47
CA GLU A 207 -22.14 14.46 -10.98
C GLU A 207 -22.77 15.72 -10.38
N VAL A 208 -24.10 15.80 -10.47
CA VAL A 208 -24.87 16.91 -9.90
C VAL A 208 -26.10 16.36 -9.19
N GLU A 209 -26.34 16.81 -7.96
CA GLU A 209 -27.58 16.53 -7.25
C GLU A 209 -28.67 17.46 -7.75
N SER A 210 -29.84 16.90 -8.03
CA SER A 210 -31.00 17.67 -8.46
C SER A 210 -31.67 18.39 -7.28
N GLU A 211 -32.05 19.64 -7.54
CA GLU A 211 -32.68 20.52 -6.57
C GLU A 211 -34.08 20.03 -6.17
N ALA A 212 -34.64 20.64 -5.11
CA ALA A 212 -35.97 20.30 -4.62
C ALA A 212 -37.11 20.43 -5.66
N ASP A 213 -36.89 21.23 -6.71
CA ASP A 213 -37.83 21.41 -7.83
C ASP A 213 -37.50 20.50 -9.04
N GLY A 214 -36.54 19.59 -8.91
CA GLY A 214 -36.13 18.64 -9.94
C GLY A 214 -35.29 19.26 -11.05
N THR A 215 -34.65 20.41 -10.80
CA THR A 215 -33.71 21.05 -11.72
C THR A 215 -32.27 20.64 -11.44
N ILE A 216 -31.42 20.67 -12.48
CA ILE A 216 -29.97 20.50 -12.36
C ILE A 216 -29.26 21.66 -13.08
N ASP A 217 -28.09 22.04 -12.55
CA ASP A 217 -27.16 22.98 -13.15
C ASP A 217 -25.73 22.53 -12.85
N ALA A 218 -24.95 22.22 -13.90
CA ALA A 218 -23.62 21.66 -13.76
C ALA A 218 -22.67 22.16 -14.86
N GLU A 219 -21.41 22.36 -14.50
CA GLU A 219 -20.34 22.59 -15.45
C GLU A 219 -19.61 21.28 -15.77
N ALA A 220 -19.35 21.02 -17.04
CA ALA A 220 -18.63 19.83 -17.50
C ALA A 220 -17.54 20.22 -18.50
N THR A 221 -16.33 19.67 -18.36
CA THR A 221 -15.22 19.95 -19.29
C THR A 221 -15.14 18.86 -20.36
N VAL A 222 -15.51 19.18 -21.60
CA VAL A 222 -15.57 18.21 -22.71
C VAL A 222 -14.25 18.13 -23.48
N ARG A 223 -13.98 16.96 -24.08
CA ARG A 223 -12.75 16.69 -24.84
C ARG A 223 -13.00 16.38 -26.30
N ALA A 224 -12.09 16.86 -27.13
CA ALA A 224 -12.06 16.55 -28.55
C ALA A 224 -11.41 15.19 -28.84
N SER A 225 -10.59 14.67 -27.93
CA SER A 225 -9.94 13.35 -28.04
C SER A 225 -10.36 12.47 -26.87
N LEU A 226 -11.00 11.33 -27.14
CA LEU A 226 -11.43 10.35 -26.14
C LEU A 226 -10.61 9.06 -26.26
N PRO A 227 -10.19 8.44 -25.14
CA PRO A 227 -9.42 7.21 -25.17
C PRO A 227 -10.23 6.05 -25.75
N SER A 228 -9.57 5.15 -26.49
CA SER A 228 -10.17 3.90 -26.94
C SER A 228 -9.78 2.76 -26.00
N TYR A 229 -10.75 2.11 -25.36
CA TYR A 229 -10.51 0.98 -24.44
C TYR A 229 -10.34 -0.38 -25.15
N THR A 230 -10.23 -0.40 -26.48
CA THR A 230 -10.12 -1.63 -27.30
C THR A 230 -8.78 -1.75 -28.05
N ASP A 231 -7.67 -1.33 -27.42
CA ASP A 231 -6.31 -1.29 -28.01
C ASP A 231 -6.22 -0.50 -29.34
N GLY A 232 -7.17 0.42 -29.57
CA GLY A 232 -7.24 1.29 -30.74
C GLY A 232 -6.69 2.69 -30.48
N PRO A 233 -6.48 3.52 -31.53
CA PRO A 233 -6.15 4.93 -31.33
C PRO A 233 -7.33 5.69 -30.70
N ASP A 234 -7.02 6.74 -29.95
CA ASP A 234 -8.00 7.70 -29.43
C ASP A 234 -8.98 8.15 -30.53
N GLN A 235 -10.24 8.32 -30.13
CA GLN A 235 -11.31 8.77 -31.00
C GLN A 235 -11.38 10.30 -31.01
N ASP A 236 -11.22 10.87 -32.20
CA ASP A 236 -11.26 12.32 -32.42
C ASP A 236 -12.70 12.79 -32.69
N CYS A 237 -13.33 13.41 -31.70
CA CYS A 237 -14.67 13.99 -31.75
C CYS A 237 -14.82 15.14 -32.76
N ARG A 238 -13.72 15.69 -33.29
CA ARG A 238 -13.73 16.68 -34.39
C ARG A 238 -13.98 16.01 -35.74
N SER A 239 -13.74 14.71 -35.83
CA SER A 239 -14.01 13.92 -37.03
C SER A 239 -15.51 13.69 -37.19
N ALA A 240 -16.04 13.98 -38.37
CA ALA A 240 -17.45 13.68 -38.70
C ALA A 240 -17.80 12.17 -38.65
N ALA A 241 -16.79 11.29 -38.59
CA ALA A 241 -16.98 9.85 -38.45
C ALA A 241 -17.27 9.42 -37.00
N VAL A 242 -16.95 10.26 -36.01
CA VAL A 242 -17.09 9.97 -34.57
C VAL A 242 -18.24 10.81 -34.02
N ARG A 243 -19.19 10.18 -33.34
CA ARG A 243 -20.33 10.88 -32.73
C ARG A 243 -20.16 10.97 -31.22
N CYS A 244 -19.54 12.05 -30.76
CA CYS A 244 -19.39 12.32 -29.34
C CYS A 244 -20.65 12.93 -28.72
N ARG A 245 -21.02 12.46 -27.54
CA ARG A 245 -22.25 12.84 -26.84
C ARG A 245 -22.01 12.92 -25.34
N LEU A 246 -22.84 13.67 -24.64
CA LEU A 246 -23.01 13.51 -23.20
C LEU A 246 -24.14 12.52 -22.93
N LEU A 247 -23.91 11.61 -21.99
CA LEU A 247 -24.96 10.81 -21.38
C LEU A 247 -25.16 11.32 -19.95
N LEU A 248 -26.39 11.67 -19.62
CA LEU A 248 -26.81 12.00 -18.25
C LEU A 248 -27.55 10.79 -17.72
N GLN A 249 -26.94 10.07 -16.80
CA GLN A 249 -27.51 8.89 -16.16
C GLN A 249 -28.20 9.31 -14.86
N HIS A 250 -29.44 8.89 -14.67
CA HIS A 250 -30.28 9.25 -13.51
C HIS A 250 -31.23 8.08 -13.20
N GLN A 251 -31.96 8.14 -12.08
CA GLN A 251 -32.83 7.02 -11.64
C GLN A 251 -33.89 6.60 -12.66
N ARG A 252 -34.34 7.52 -13.51
CA ARG A 252 -35.39 7.28 -14.52
C ARG A 252 -34.83 6.97 -15.92
N GLY A 253 -33.53 6.72 -16.05
CA GLY A 253 -32.89 6.33 -17.31
C GLY A 253 -31.69 7.20 -17.73
N THR A 254 -31.53 7.40 -19.04
CA THR A 254 -30.37 8.12 -19.60
C THR A 254 -30.80 9.12 -20.67
N ILE A 255 -30.40 10.38 -20.52
CA ILE A 255 -30.58 11.42 -21.53
C ILE A 255 -29.30 11.52 -22.36
N THR A 256 -29.43 11.54 -23.69
CA THR A 256 -28.29 11.72 -24.61
C THR A 256 -28.31 13.13 -25.21
N LEU A 257 -27.20 13.87 -25.10
CA LEU A 257 -27.02 15.19 -25.70
C LEU A 257 -25.86 15.15 -26.71
N ASP A 258 -26.12 15.49 -27.98
CA ASP A 258 -25.08 15.49 -29.01
C ASP A 258 -24.09 16.65 -28.83
N LEU A 259 -22.80 16.38 -29.03
CA LEU A 259 -21.73 17.39 -29.05
C LEU A 259 -21.14 17.51 -30.46
N GLN A 260 -20.81 18.73 -30.90
CA GLN A 260 -20.11 18.99 -32.16
C GLN A 260 -18.89 19.87 -31.94
N PHE A 261 -17.70 19.27 -32.10
CA PHE A 261 -16.43 19.98 -32.04
C PHE A 261 -16.08 20.64 -33.37
N ASP A 262 -15.37 21.77 -33.33
CA ASP A 262 -14.85 22.43 -34.52
C ASP A 262 -13.78 21.55 -35.20
N PRO A 263 -13.98 21.11 -36.46
CA PRO A 263 -13.01 20.30 -37.20
C PRO A 263 -11.64 20.95 -37.37
N MET A 264 -11.55 22.28 -37.23
CA MET A 264 -10.33 23.06 -37.43
C MET A 264 -9.66 23.50 -36.12
N ALA A 265 -10.29 23.26 -34.96
CA ALA A 265 -9.71 23.63 -33.68
C ALA A 265 -8.52 22.72 -33.32
N ASP A 266 -7.45 23.32 -32.81
CA ASP A 266 -6.30 22.58 -32.30
C ASP A 266 -6.67 21.80 -31.02
N LEU A 267 -6.05 20.64 -30.82
CA LEU A 267 -6.12 19.94 -29.52
C LEU A 267 -5.29 20.70 -28.49
N ALA A 268 -5.72 20.71 -27.23
CA ALA A 268 -4.91 21.27 -26.17
C ALA A 268 -3.59 20.48 -26.08
N PRO A 269 -2.44 21.14 -25.84
CA PRO A 269 -1.20 20.42 -25.63
C PRO A 269 -1.35 19.47 -24.43
N PRO A 270 -0.72 18.28 -24.47
CA PRO A 270 -0.76 17.36 -23.36
C PRO A 270 -0.12 18.00 -22.11
N PRO A 271 -0.52 17.57 -20.91
CA PRO A 271 0.13 18.03 -19.69
C PRO A 271 1.61 17.63 -19.71
N THR A 272 2.42 18.38 -18.98
CA THR A 272 3.86 18.13 -18.86
C THR A 272 4.23 17.92 -17.40
N VAL A 273 5.23 17.06 -17.18
CA VAL A 273 5.80 16.78 -15.86
C VAL A 273 7.31 16.89 -15.97
N SER A 274 7.93 17.51 -14.98
CA SER A 274 9.38 17.57 -14.83
C SER A 274 9.77 17.25 -13.39
N VAL A 275 10.92 16.62 -13.22
CA VAL A 275 11.50 16.28 -11.90
C VAL A 275 12.83 17.00 -11.75
N THR A 276 13.10 17.56 -10.57
CA THR A 276 14.37 18.24 -10.26
C THR A 276 14.85 17.88 -8.86
N PRO A 277 16.06 17.33 -8.68
CA PRO A 277 16.91 16.76 -9.73
C PRO A 277 16.30 15.47 -10.31
N ALA A 278 16.62 15.13 -11.57
CA ALA A 278 16.11 13.93 -12.24
C ALA A 278 17.19 12.86 -12.50
N GLN A 279 18.46 13.16 -12.26
CA GLN A 279 19.57 12.29 -12.62
C GLN A 279 20.57 12.16 -11.48
N ASP A 280 21.30 11.05 -11.50
CA ASP A 280 22.33 10.70 -10.53
C ASP A 280 21.84 10.79 -9.08
N LEU A 281 20.58 10.36 -8.88
CA LEU A 281 19.92 10.41 -7.59
C LEU A 281 20.57 9.44 -6.59
N ALA A 282 20.73 9.89 -5.36
CA ALA A 282 21.05 9.05 -4.21
C ALA A 282 19.75 8.57 -3.52
N ASP A 283 19.83 7.44 -2.83
CA ASP A 283 18.72 6.98 -1.99
C ASP A 283 18.40 8.00 -0.88
N GLY A 284 17.11 8.28 -0.70
CA GLY A 284 16.61 9.29 0.24
C GLY A 284 16.82 10.72 -0.23
N GLN A 285 17.24 10.94 -1.47
CA GLN A 285 17.38 12.28 -2.02
C GLN A 285 16.01 12.89 -2.30
N GLU A 286 15.80 14.10 -1.81
CA GLU A 286 14.60 14.89 -2.09
C GLU A 286 14.56 15.33 -3.55
N ILE A 287 13.43 15.09 -4.21
CA ILE A 287 13.12 15.58 -5.55
C ILE A 287 11.90 16.48 -5.53
N THR A 288 11.87 17.44 -6.45
CA THR A 288 10.71 18.28 -6.73
C THR A 288 10.09 17.88 -8.05
N VAL A 289 8.81 17.49 -8.01
CA VAL A 289 7.96 17.20 -9.16
C VAL A 289 7.13 18.43 -9.48
N THR A 290 7.20 18.90 -10.73
CA THR A 290 6.40 20.02 -11.22
C THR A 290 5.55 19.57 -12.40
N GLY A 291 4.24 19.77 -12.29
CA GLY A 291 3.30 19.53 -13.38
C GLY A 291 2.70 20.84 -13.93
N SER A 292 2.39 20.86 -15.22
CA SER A 292 1.67 21.98 -15.84
C SER A 292 0.78 21.53 -17.00
N GLY A 293 -0.28 22.28 -17.28
CA GLY A 293 -1.24 21.97 -18.34
C GLY A 293 -2.31 20.96 -17.92
N TYR A 294 -2.55 20.80 -16.62
CA TYR A 294 -3.66 20.04 -16.07
C TYR A 294 -4.92 20.91 -15.94
N ALA A 295 -6.09 20.29 -15.81
CA ALA A 295 -7.33 21.03 -15.57
C ALA A 295 -7.31 21.65 -14.16
N PRO A 296 -7.63 22.94 -13.99
CA PRO A 296 -7.74 23.55 -12.66
C PRO A 296 -8.69 22.77 -11.74
N GLY A 297 -8.25 22.49 -10.50
CA GLY A 297 -9.07 21.78 -9.52
C GLY A 297 -9.31 20.31 -9.82
N THR A 298 -8.55 19.69 -10.74
CA THR A 298 -8.52 18.23 -10.86
C THR A 298 -7.63 17.61 -9.79
N GLU A 299 -7.99 16.39 -9.36
CA GLU A 299 -7.16 15.58 -8.48
C GLU A 299 -6.17 14.75 -9.30
N VAL A 300 -4.88 14.88 -8.98
CA VAL A 300 -3.82 14.09 -9.59
C VAL A 300 -3.09 13.27 -8.52
N GLU A 301 -2.67 12.08 -8.93
CA GLU A 301 -1.81 11.18 -8.17
C GLU A 301 -0.39 11.27 -8.73
N VAL A 302 0.60 11.45 -7.86
CA VAL A 302 2.02 11.35 -8.21
C VAL A 302 2.55 10.07 -7.63
N SER A 303 3.13 9.21 -8.47
CA SER A 303 3.67 7.90 -8.09
C SER A 303 5.07 7.71 -8.65
N PHE A 304 5.90 6.91 -7.98
CA PHE A 304 7.23 6.54 -8.45
C PHE A 304 7.17 5.13 -9.01
N CYS A 305 7.60 4.92 -10.25
CA CYS A 305 7.34 3.68 -10.96
C CYS A 305 8.57 3.16 -11.70
N ALA A 306 8.62 1.85 -11.88
CA ALA A 306 9.47 1.27 -12.91
C ALA A 306 8.90 1.73 -14.26
N ARG A 307 9.77 2.08 -15.22
CA ARG A 307 9.32 2.56 -16.53
C ARG A 307 8.45 1.52 -17.23
N GLY A 308 7.21 1.90 -17.53
CA GLY A 308 6.21 0.99 -18.11
C GLY A 308 5.83 -0.20 -17.22
N GLY A 309 6.22 -0.15 -15.94
CA GLY A 309 6.02 -1.20 -14.95
C GLY A 309 5.19 -0.72 -13.75
N PRO A 310 5.21 -1.49 -12.66
CA PRO A 310 4.46 -1.17 -11.46
C PRO A 310 5.05 0.05 -10.73
N CYS A 311 4.19 0.70 -9.96
CA CYS A 311 4.56 1.84 -9.12
C CYS A 311 4.76 1.40 -7.67
N ASP A 312 5.65 2.10 -6.98
CA ASP A 312 5.88 1.96 -5.55
C ASP A 312 4.62 2.38 -4.80
N MET A 313 4.00 1.43 -4.11
CA MET A 313 2.74 1.67 -3.40
C MET A 313 2.93 2.39 -2.06
N SER A 314 4.18 2.54 -1.62
CA SER A 314 4.55 3.24 -0.38
C SER A 314 5.01 4.68 -0.63
N TRP A 315 4.95 5.15 -1.87
CA TRP A 315 5.47 6.44 -2.29
C TRP A 315 4.43 7.23 -3.08
N GLY A 316 4.38 8.54 -2.86
CA GLY A 316 3.53 9.43 -3.63
C GLY A 316 2.35 10.00 -2.84
N SER A 317 1.61 10.89 -3.50
CA SER A 317 0.48 11.59 -2.87
C SER A 317 -0.55 12.06 -3.88
N TRP A 318 -1.71 12.43 -3.34
CA TRP A 318 -2.85 12.97 -4.05
C TRP A 318 -2.96 14.45 -3.76
N PHE A 319 -3.18 15.26 -4.78
CA PHE A 319 -3.41 16.68 -4.57
C PHE A 319 -4.25 17.31 -5.69
N MET A 320 -4.87 18.42 -5.32
CA MET A 320 -5.65 19.24 -6.22
C MET A 320 -4.74 20.18 -7.01
N VAL A 321 -4.90 20.19 -8.32
CA VAL A 321 -4.19 21.10 -9.23
C VAL A 321 -4.65 22.53 -8.99
N ASP A 322 -3.69 23.45 -8.97
CA ASP A 322 -3.96 24.86 -8.70
C ASP A 322 -4.82 25.52 -9.81
N PRO A 323 -5.40 26.71 -9.58
CA PRO A 323 -6.19 27.42 -10.58
C PRO A 323 -5.45 27.74 -11.89
N SER A 324 -4.12 27.63 -11.90
CA SER A 324 -3.30 27.84 -13.09
C SER A 324 -3.08 26.58 -13.93
N GLY A 325 -3.55 25.41 -13.45
CA GLY A 325 -3.32 24.12 -14.10
C GLY A 325 -1.94 23.54 -13.81
N ALA A 326 -1.29 23.99 -12.73
CA ALA A 326 0.04 23.58 -12.31
C ALA A 326 0.03 23.00 -10.89
N PHE A 327 1.14 22.39 -10.51
CA PHE A 327 1.39 21.97 -9.13
C PHE A 327 2.88 21.81 -8.87
N THR A 328 3.25 21.73 -7.60
CA THR A 328 4.59 21.35 -7.17
C THR A 328 4.50 20.42 -5.96
N TYR A 329 5.22 19.30 -6.02
CA TYR A 329 5.27 18.27 -5.00
C TYR A 329 6.72 17.90 -4.70
N THR A 330 7.04 17.67 -3.43
CA THR A 330 8.41 17.37 -3.01
C THR A 330 8.42 16.16 -2.11
N GLU A 331 9.25 15.17 -2.43
CA GLU A 331 9.38 13.94 -1.66
C GLU A 331 10.77 13.31 -1.86
N ALA A 332 11.23 12.55 -0.87
CA ALA A 332 12.44 11.74 -0.99
C ALA A 332 12.18 10.51 -1.87
N VAL A 333 13.03 10.26 -2.85
CA VAL A 333 12.99 9.07 -3.69
C VAL A 333 14.12 8.12 -3.36
N TYR A 334 13.90 6.86 -3.73
CA TYR A 334 14.87 5.82 -3.52
C TYR A 334 14.81 4.80 -4.67
N GLY A 335 15.92 4.10 -4.89
CA GLY A 335 16.14 3.29 -6.07
C GLY A 335 15.42 1.95 -6.07
N ASP A 336 15.07 1.37 -4.94
CA ASP A 336 14.21 0.17 -4.89
C ASP A 336 12.73 0.54 -4.88
N ILE A 337 11.90 -0.18 -5.64
CA ILE A 337 10.45 0.05 -5.72
C ILE A 337 9.71 -0.98 -4.88
N VAL A 338 9.03 -0.58 -3.81
CA VAL A 338 8.32 -1.54 -2.95
C VAL A 338 7.00 -2.00 -3.59
N LEU A 339 6.84 -3.32 -3.75
CA LEU A 339 5.63 -3.97 -4.27
C LEU A 339 5.06 -4.93 -3.22
N GLN A 340 3.73 -5.11 -3.17
CA GLN A 340 3.13 -6.16 -2.34
C GLN A 340 3.48 -7.55 -2.87
N GLY A 341 4.17 -8.36 -2.06
CA GLY A 341 4.33 -9.79 -2.28
C GLY A 341 5.31 -10.23 -3.39
N SER A 342 6.09 -9.32 -3.99
CA SER A 342 7.06 -9.65 -5.04
C SER A 342 8.41 -8.95 -4.87
N ASP A 343 9.43 -9.43 -5.57
CA ASP A 343 10.75 -8.80 -5.59
C ASP A 343 10.69 -7.37 -6.17
N PRO A 344 11.11 -6.36 -5.40
CA PRO A 344 11.07 -4.97 -5.82
C PRO A 344 12.07 -4.72 -6.97
N PRO A 345 11.67 -4.09 -8.09
CA PRO A 345 12.61 -3.60 -9.10
C PRO A 345 13.61 -2.62 -8.47
N ASP A 346 14.87 -2.68 -8.90
CA ASP A 346 15.93 -1.79 -8.42
C ASP A 346 16.39 -0.85 -9.55
N CYS A 347 15.92 0.40 -9.48
CA CYS A 347 16.24 1.51 -10.37
C CYS A 347 17.74 1.85 -10.45
N ARG A 348 18.57 1.30 -9.55
CA ARG A 348 20.04 1.48 -9.57
C ARG A 348 20.77 0.47 -10.45
N VAL A 349 20.12 -0.65 -10.82
CA VAL A 349 20.72 -1.76 -11.58
C VAL A 349 20.02 -1.98 -12.94
N ASP A 350 18.94 -1.23 -13.22
CA ASP A 350 18.04 -1.23 -14.40
C ASP A 350 16.88 -2.25 -14.24
N PRO A 351 15.57 -1.89 -14.29
CA PRO A 351 14.90 -0.92 -15.17
C PRO A 351 14.97 0.54 -14.73
N TRP A 352 15.14 1.45 -15.68
CA TRP A 352 14.99 2.90 -15.48
C TRP A 352 13.62 3.23 -14.89
N CYS A 353 13.58 4.18 -13.96
CA CYS A 353 12.37 4.56 -13.23
C CYS A 353 11.83 5.91 -13.70
N GLU A 354 10.59 6.17 -13.36
CA GLU A 354 9.87 7.37 -13.76
C GLU A 354 8.98 7.84 -12.63
N VAL A 355 8.85 9.15 -12.48
CA VAL A 355 7.74 9.72 -11.72
C VAL A 355 6.56 9.83 -12.66
N ARG A 356 5.48 9.14 -12.33
CA ARG A 356 4.22 9.14 -13.08
C ARG A 356 3.23 10.05 -12.38
N VAL A 357 2.56 10.88 -13.16
CA VAL A 357 1.45 11.71 -12.69
C VAL A 357 0.22 11.27 -13.42
N ARG A 358 -0.80 10.86 -12.68
CA ARG A 358 -2.08 10.41 -13.21
C ARG A 358 -3.18 11.37 -12.79
N ASP A 359 -3.87 11.92 -13.77
CA ASP A 359 -5.12 12.64 -13.57
C ASP A 359 -6.25 11.62 -13.46
N TRP A 360 -6.90 11.56 -12.29
CA TRP A 360 -7.96 10.58 -12.04
C TRP A 360 -9.32 11.04 -12.53
N THR A 361 -9.48 12.34 -12.81
CA THR A 361 -10.68 12.86 -13.45
C THR A 361 -10.74 12.40 -14.90
N ASP A 362 -9.57 12.26 -15.54
CA ASP A 362 -9.54 12.06 -16.98
C ASP A 362 -8.69 10.92 -17.53
N GLY A 363 -7.98 10.22 -16.65
CA GLY A 363 -7.14 9.09 -16.98
C GLY A 363 -5.83 9.46 -17.67
N THR A 364 -5.55 10.75 -17.91
CA THR A 364 -4.29 11.17 -18.52
C THR A 364 -3.15 10.77 -17.59
N SER A 365 -2.12 10.14 -18.16
CA SER A 365 -0.92 9.78 -17.43
C SER A 365 0.31 10.30 -18.15
N VAL A 366 1.13 11.06 -17.43
CA VAL A 366 2.37 11.64 -17.93
C VAL A 366 3.50 11.20 -17.00
N ALA A 367 4.60 10.72 -17.59
CA ALA A 367 5.74 10.25 -16.84
C ALA A 367 6.99 11.09 -17.15
N ALA A 368 7.79 11.35 -16.12
CA ALA A 368 9.10 11.96 -16.23
C ALA A 368 10.17 10.96 -15.78
N PRO A 369 11.13 10.59 -16.65
CA PRO A 369 12.15 9.61 -16.30
C PRO A 369 13.10 10.16 -15.24
N VAL A 370 13.57 9.29 -14.35
CA VAL A 370 14.60 9.59 -13.36
C VAL A 370 15.66 8.51 -13.34
N THR A 371 16.90 8.88 -13.02
CA THR A 371 18.02 7.94 -12.90
C THR A 371 18.71 8.06 -11.56
N PHE A 372 19.02 6.90 -10.97
CA PHE A 372 19.85 6.82 -9.76
C PHE A 372 21.32 6.69 -10.14
N ALA A 373 22.19 7.18 -9.27
CA ALA A 373 23.59 6.82 -9.33
C ALA A 373 23.73 5.29 -9.17
N ALA A 374 24.73 4.70 -9.83
CA ALA A 374 24.98 3.27 -9.72
C ALA A 374 25.16 2.90 -8.24
N ALA A 375 24.40 1.90 -7.77
CA ALA A 375 24.53 1.41 -6.40
C ALA A 375 25.97 0.94 -6.16
N PRO A 376 26.53 1.14 -4.96
CA PRO A 376 27.69 0.37 -4.56
C PRO A 376 27.39 -1.14 -4.69
N PRO A 377 28.41 -2.00 -4.83
CA PRO A 377 28.18 -3.44 -4.87
C PRO A 377 27.37 -3.86 -3.63
N ARG A 378 26.26 -4.55 -3.85
CA ARG A 378 25.40 -5.04 -2.75
C ARG A 378 26.26 -5.80 -1.74
N GLN A 379 26.18 -5.39 -0.49
CA GLN A 379 26.97 -5.95 0.59
C GLN A 379 26.11 -6.92 1.40
N ARG A 380 26.65 -8.12 1.66
CA ARG A 380 26.01 -9.09 2.55
C ARG A 380 25.67 -8.43 3.90
N TYR A 381 24.51 -8.79 4.43
CA TYR A 381 23.86 -8.27 5.65
C TYR A 381 23.32 -6.84 5.56
N ALA A 382 23.87 -6.00 4.70
CA ALA A 382 23.33 -4.67 4.41
C ALA A 382 22.26 -4.71 3.32
N ASP A 383 22.45 -5.52 2.28
CA ASP A 383 21.62 -5.59 1.08
C ASP A 383 21.11 -7.01 0.80
N PRO A 384 19.95 -7.17 0.13
CA PRO A 384 19.48 -8.47 -0.32
C PRO A 384 20.39 -8.97 -1.46
N VAL A 385 21.22 -9.96 -1.14
CA VAL A 385 22.22 -10.56 -2.03
C VAL A 385 21.87 -11.99 -2.44
N PHE A 386 20.89 -12.61 -1.78
CA PHE A 386 20.34 -13.91 -2.13
C PHE A 386 18.92 -13.77 -2.70
N GLU A 387 18.66 -14.45 -3.81
CA GLU A 387 17.34 -14.40 -4.48
C GLU A 387 16.36 -15.40 -3.88
N GLU A 388 16.83 -16.59 -3.51
CA GLU A 388 15.99 -17.67 -3.00
C GLU A 388 16.15 -17.87 -1.50
N VAL A 389 15.03 -18.15 -0.82
CA VAL A 389 14.98 -18.46 0.62
C VAL A 389 14.32 -19.81 0.83
N SER A 390 14.96 -20.70 1.58
CA SER A 390 14.37 -21.93 2.09
C SER A 390 13.72 -21.69 3.44
N VAL A 391 12.49 -22.21 3.62
CA VAL A 391 11.75 -22.07 4.88
C VAL A 391 11.49 -23.45 5.49
N THR A 392 11.97 -23.66 6.71
CA THR A 392 11.60 -24.82 7.54
C THR A 392 10.52 -24.38 8.53
N ARG A 393 9.31 -24.90 8.34
CA ARG A 393 8.13 -24.47 9.12
C ARG A 393 7.80 -25.37 10.30
N ASP A 394 7.08 -24.81 11.25
CA ASP A 394 6.38 -25.49 12.33
C ASP A 394 7.31 -26.31 13.24
N ILE A 395 8.51 -25.79 13.52
CA ILE A 395 9.47 -26.45 14.39
C ILE A 395 9.03 -26.26 15.84
N LEU A 396 8.73 -27.35 16.53
CA LEU A 396 8.39 -27.31 17.96
C LEU A 396 9.62 -26.90 18.77
N TYR A 397 9.52 -25.79 19.50
CA TYR A 397 10.60 -25.33 20.38
C TYR A 397 10.21 -25.40 21.87
N ARG A 398 8.91 -25.36 22.20
CA ARG A 398 8.41 -25.47 23.58
C ARG A 398 7.03 -26.10 23.64
N SER A 399 6.80 -26.98 24.62
CA SER A 399 5.46 -27.38 25.07
C SER A 399 5.24 -26.87 26.49
N THR A 400 4.11 -26.20 26.73
CA THR A 400 3.79 -25.53 28.01
C THR A 400 2.27 -25.54 28.26
N MET A 401 1.79 -24.72 29.20
CA MET A 401 0.37 -24.57 29.52
C MET A 401 -0.13 -23.14 29.25
N THR A 402 -1.37 -23.01 28.78
CA THR A 402 -2.12 -21.75 28.72
C THR A 402 -2.43 -21.23 30.13
N SER A 403 -2.90 -19.99 30.23
CA SER A 403 -3.38 -19.42 31.50
C SER A 403 -4.57 -20.20 32.10
N ALA A 404 -5.31 -20.94 31.27
CA ALA A 404 -6.39 -21.84 31.69
C ALA A 404 -5.88 -23.23 32.14
N GLY A 405 -4.58 -23.50 32.04
CA GLY A 405 -3.98 -24.80 32.39
C GLY A 405 -4.10 -25.87 31.31
N GLU A 406 -4.39 -25.47 30.06
CA GLU A 406 -4.47 -26.39 28.92
C GLU A 406 -3.12 -26.51 28.23
N PRO A 407 -2.73 -27.70 27.73
CA PRO A 407 -1.45 -27.85 27.04
C PRO A 407 -1.42 -27.06 25.73
N ILE A 408 -0.28 -26.43 25.45
CA ILE A 408 -0.03 -25.69 24.21
C ILE A 408 1.39 -25.96 23.71
N ASP A 409 1.51 -26.17 22.40
CA ASP A 409 2.78 -26.28 21.68
C ASP A 409 3.09 -24.95 21.00
N LEU A 410 4.30 -24.44 21.21
CA LEU A 410 4.80 -23.23 20.58
C LEU A 410 5.85 -23.59 19.53
N ARG A 411 5.69 -23.00 18.34
CA ARG A 411 6.47 -23.34 17.16
C ARG A 411 7.22 -22.13 16.63
N LEU A 412 8.26 -22.40 15.86
CA LEU A 412 9.01 -21.39 15.13
C LEU A 412 9.22 -21.81 13.68
N ASP A 413 9.42 -20.84 12.81
CA ASP A 413 9.83 -21.04 11.42
C ASP A 413 11.22 -20.46 11.22
N ILE A 414 12.06 -21.17 10.45
CA ILE A 414 13.43 -20.75 10.13
C ILE A 414 13.53 -20.47 8.63
N TYR A 415 14.07 -19.30 8.30
CA TYR A 415 14.26 -18.76 6.96
C TYR A 415 15.76 -18.66 6.69
N GLU A 416 16.24 -19.37 5.67
CA GLU A 416 17.66 -19.41 5.31
C GLU A 416 17.89 -19.05 3.85
N PRO A 417 18.96 -18.31 3.51
CA PRO A 417 19.34 -18.08 2.13
C PRO A 417 19.76 -19.39 1.44
N VAL A 418 19.28 -19.60 0.22
CA VAL A 418 19.70 -20.71 -0.63
C VAL A 418 21.04 -20.36 -1.30
N GLY A 419 21.96 -21.33 -1.32
CA GLY A 419 23.28 -21.17 -1.95
C GLY A 419 24.31 -20.43 -1.11
N ASP A 420 23.96 -20.05 0.12
CA ASP A 420 24.89 -19.39 1.03
C ASP A 420 25.95 -20.33 1.59
N THR A 421 27.22 -19.97 1.40
CA THR A 421 28.39 -20.74 1.83
C THR A 421 28.95 -20.34 3.20
N ALA A 422 28.37 -19.35 3.89
CA ALA A 422 28.82 -19.01 5.23
C ALA A 422 28.63 -20.19 6.20
N GLU A 423 29.66 -20.49 6.98
CA GLU A 423 29.64 -21.60 7.95
C GLU A 423 28.87 -21.24 9.22
N VAL A 424 28.85 -19.96 9.59
CA VAL A 424 28.16 -19.42 10.77
C VAL A 424 27.57 -18.05 10.42
N ARG A 425 26.32 -17.80 10.84
CA ARG A 425 25.54 -16.62 10.42
C ARG A 425 24.82 -15.98 11.61
N PRO A 426 24.70 -14.64 11.66
CA PRO A 426 23.85 -13.97 12.64
C PRO A 426 22.38 -14.34 12.40
N ALA A 427 21.59 -14.36 13.47
CA ALA A 427 20.15 -14.65 13.41
C ALA A 427 19.31 -13.47 13.89
N ILE A 428 18.12 -13.29 13.32
CA ILE A 428 17.13 -12.29 13.75
C ILE A 428 15.83 -13.01 14.10
N VAL A 429 15.36 -12.82 15.33
CA VAL A 429 14.12 -13.40 15.84
C VAL A 429 13.01 -12.36 15.84
N PHE A 430 11.96 -12.62 15.07
CA PHE A 430 10.81 -11.74 14.85
C PHE A 430 9.61 -12.20 15.70
N MET A 431 9.12 -11.28 16.53
CA MET A 431 7.99 -11.50 17.44
C MET A 431 6.79 -10.64 17.02
N PHE A 432 5.65 -11.29 16.81
CA PHE A 432 4.43 -10.68 16.31
C PHE A 432 3.74 -9.76 17.35
N GLY A 433 2.79 -8.94 16.90
CA GLY A 433 2.05 -7.98 17.74
C GLY A 433 0.74 -8.55 18.30
N GLY A 434 -0.23 -7.68 18.61
CA GLY A 434 -1.59 -8.13 18.96
C GLY A 434 -1.88 -8.24 20.46
N TRP A 435 -1.34 -7.31 21.25
CA TRP A 435 -1.64 -7.13 22.67
C TRP A 435 -1.39 -8.35 23.56
N PHE A 436 -0.63 -9.35 23.11
CA PHE A 436 -0.56 -10.67 23.76
C PHE A 436 -1.92 -11.39 23.83
N MET A 437 -2.92 -10.96 23.06
CA MET A 437 -4.28 -11.50 23.04
C MET A 437 -4.58 -12.29 21.76
N PHE A 438 -3.98 -11.87 20.63
CA PHE A 438 -4.17 -12.47 19.31
C PHE A 438 -2.88 -12.36 18.49
N GLY A 439 -2.82 -13.08 17.37
CA GLY A 439 -1.68 -13.10 16.45
C GLY A 439 -0.96 -14.45 16.42
N ASN A 440 0.06 -14.54 15.56
CA ASN A 440 0.91 -15.73 15.38
C ASN A 440 2.22 -15.36 14.66
N LYS A 441 3.14 -16.32 14.58
CA LYS A 441 4.45 -16.19 13.93
C LYS A 441 4.43 -15.79 12.44
N ASP A 442 3.30 -15.86 11.75
CA ASP A 442 3.24 -15.57 10.31
C ASP A 442 3.17 -14.06 10.03
N GLN A 443 2.80 -13.23 11.02
CA GLN A 443 2.64 -11.77 10.86
C GLN A 443 3.91 -11.05 10.38
N LEU A 444 5.10 -11.55 10.73
CA LEU A 444 6.39 -10.93 10.38
C LEU A 444 7.23 -11.84 9.45
N ALA A 445 6.60 -12.81 8.78
CA ALA A 445 7.28 -13.74 7.89
C ALA A 445 8.02 -13.05 6.73
N ASP A 446 7.48 -11.94 6.23
CA ASP A 446 8.10 -11.20 5.12
C ASP A 446 9.39 -10.49 5.56
N LEU A 447 9.43 -9.95 6.78
CA LEU A 447 10.67 -9.38 7.35
C LEU A 447 11.71 -10.48 7.64
N ALA A 448 11.28 -11.66 8.09
CA ALA A 448 12.17 -12.81 8.27
C ALA A 448 12.75 -13.30 6.94
N ARG A 449 11.95 -13.26 5.85
CA ARG A 449 12.42 -13.58 4.50
C ARG A 449 13.40 -12.54 3.98
N ASP A 450 13.13 -11.24 4.18
CA ASP A 450 14.05 -10.16 3.81
C ASP A 450 15.40 -10.30 4.55
N ALA A 451 15.38 -10.59 5.85
CA ALA A 451 16.61 -10.87 6.61
C ALA A 451 17.38 -12.06 6.04
N ALA A 452 16.69 -13.15 5.67
CA ALA A 452 17.32 -14.30 5.05
C ALA A 452 17.99 -13.94 3.71
N ARG A 453 17.34 -13.12 2.87
CA ARG A 453 17.92 -12.64 1.60
C ARG A 453 19.17 -11.78 1.77
N ARG A 454 19.32 -11.14 2.93
CA ARG A 454 20.53 -10.38 3.28
C ARG A 454 21.64 -11.27 3.84
N GLY A 455 21.35 -12.53 4.13
CA GLY A 455 22.34 -13.51 4.60
C GLY A 455 22.23 -13.88 6.08
N PHE A 456 21.24 -13.33 6.80
CA PHE A 456 20.91 -13.74 8.16
C PHE A 456 20.17 -15.08 8.17
N VAL A 457 20.05 -15.69 9.35
CA VAL A 457 18.99 -16.67 9.61
C VAL A 457 17.78 -15.93 10.19
N GLY A 458 16.71 -15.82 9.42
CA GLY A 458 15.45 -15.23 9.89
C GLY A 458 14.66 -16.26 10.70
N VAL A 459 14.08 -15.88 11.84
CA VAL A 459 13.27 -16.78 12.67
C VAL A 459 12.01 -16.07 13.11
N THR A 460 10.83 -16.65 12.87
CA THR A 460 9.58 -16.18 13.49
C THR A 460 9.14 -17.16 14.56
N ILE A 461 8.59 -16.67 15.67
CA ILE A 461 8.19 -17.51 16.81
C ILE A 461 6.73 -17.28 17.20
N ASP A 462 6.03 -18.36 17.55
CA ASP A 462 4.82 -18.28 18.34
C ASP A 462 5.19 -18.04 19.80
N TYR A 463 4.36 -17.33 20.55
CA TYR A 463 4.45 -17.22 22.01
C TYR A 463 3.03 -17.28 22.59
N ARG A 464 2.89 -17.60 23.89
CA ARG A 464 1.56 -17.71 24.50
C ARG A 464 0.79 -16.39 24.41
N ILE A 465 -0.42 -16.48 23.84
CA ILE A 465 -1.43 -15.43 23.89
C ILE A 465 -2.52 -15.77 24.92
N ARG A 466 -3.24 -14.74 25.40
CA ARG A 466 -4.37 -14.88 26.32
C ARG A 466 -5.64 -14.26 25.70
N PRO A 467 -6.41 -15.03 24.91
CA PRO A 467 -7.65 -14.54 24.31
C PRO A 467 -8.66 -14.08 25.36
N GLY A 468 -9.27 -12.92 25.13
CA GLY A 468 -10.32 -12.37 26.01
C GLY A 468 -9.84 -11.91 27.39
N MET A 469 -8.52 -11.73 27.58
CA MET A 469 -7.97 -11.24 28.85
C MET A 469 -8.44 -9.82 29.17
N SER A 470 -8.57 -9.52 30.46
CA SER A 470 -8.77 -8.15 30.94
C SER A 470 -7.45 -7.40 31.07
N PHE A 471 -7.49 -6.06 31.07
CA PHE A 471 -6.28 -5.21 31.04
C PHE A 471 -5.33 -5.44 32.23
N ASP A 472 -5.86 -5.82 33.40
CA ASP A 472 -5.07 -6.18 34.58
C ASP A 472 -4.23 -7.46 34.40
N GLN A 473 -4.55 -8.29 33.40
CA GLN A 473 -3.82 -9.51 33.06
C GLN A 473 -2.72 -9.29 32.01
N LEU A 474 -2.58 -8.07 31.47
CA LEU A 474 -1.65 -7.74 30.39
C LEU A 474 -0.19 -8.02 30.79
N ILE A 475 0.19 -7.69 32.02
CA ILE A 475 1.54 -7.93 32.54
C ILE A 475 1.82 -9.43 32.67
N ASP A 476 0.84 -10.21 33.12
CA ASP A 476 0.98 -11.67 33.20
C ASP A 476 1.08 -12.31 31.81
N ALA A 477 0.33 -11.81 30.83
CA ALA A 477 0.42 -12.25 29.44
C ALA A 477 1.80 -11.94 28.84
N ALA A 478 2.29 -10.71 29.04
CA ALA A 478 3.62 -10.31 28.60
C ALA A 478 4.73 -11.12 29.29
N ASN A 479 4.55 -11.48 30.55
CA ASN A 479 5.46 -12.34 31.30
C ASN A 479 5.51 -13.76 30.73
N ASP A 480 4.36 -14.36 30.41
CA ASP A 480 4.29 -15.66 29.75
C ASP A 480 5.01 -15.63 28.40
N ALA A 481 4.71 -14.62 27.60
CA ALA A 481 5.30 -14.43 26.28
C ALA A 481 6.82 -14.17 26.35
N TYR A 482 7.30 -13.44 27.36
CA TYR A 482 8.73 -13.25 27.61
C TYR A 482 9.44 -14.57 27.91
N ASP A 483 8.87 -15.39 28.80
CA ASP A 483 9.45 -16.70 29.13
C ASP A 483 9.50 -17.59 27.87
N ASP A 484 8.52 -17.47 26.97
CA ASP A 484 8.46 -18.22 25.71
C ASP A 484 9.47 -17.72 24.69
N ALA A 485 9.67 -16.40 24.58
CA ALA A 485 10.68 -15.81 23.73
C ALA A 485 12.09 -16.19 24.20
N LEU A 486 12.35 -16.15 25.51
CA LEU A 486 13.62 -16.61 26.09
C LEU A 486 13.89 -18.09 25.76
N ALA A 487 12.88 -18.96 25.90
CA ALA A 487 13.00 -20.37 25.54
C ALA A 487 13.29 -20.58 24.05
N ALA A 488 12.75 -19.74 23.16
CA ALA A 488 13.07 -19.78 21.74
C ALA A 488 14.54 -19.41 21.47
N ILE A 489 15.05 -18.36 22.13
CA ILE A 489 16.47 -17.98 22.02
C ILE A 489 17.38 -19.11 22.51
N GLU A 490 17.06 -19.72 23.66
CA GLU A 490 17.82 -20.86 24.20
C GLU A 490 17.78 -22.07 23.25
N TRP A 491 16.62 -22.35 22.66
CA TRP A 491 16.48 -23.41 21.67
C TRP A 491 17.35 -23.15 20.43
N LEU A 492 17.39 -21.91 19.92
CA LEU A 492 18.24 -21.53 18.79
C LEU A 492 19.72 -21.72 19.13
N LYS A 493 20.17 -21.32 20.32
CA LYS A 493 21.56 -21.53 20.78
C LYS A 493 21.90 -23.03 20.86
N GLN A 494 20.97 -23.87 21.31
CA GLN A 494 21.18 -25.33 21.38
C GLN A 494 21.21 -26.00 20.01
N ASN A 495 20.52 -25.45 19.01
CA ASN A 495 20.45 -25.97 17.65
C ASN A 495 21.31 -25.18 16.66
N ALA A 496 22.23 -24.35 17.17
CA ALA A 496 22.99 -23.40 16.36
C ALA A 496 23.82 -24.08 15.26
N GLU A 497 24.44 -25.22 15.55
CA GLU A 497 25.21 -26.01 14.57
C GLU A 497 24.33 -26.51 13.41
N GLN A 498 23.12 -26.99 13.71
CA GLN A 498 22.20 -27.51 12.69
C GLN A 498 21.79 -26.44 11.68
N TYR A 499 21.57 -25.21 12.15
CA TYR A 499 21.11 -24.10 11.32
C TYR A 499 22.21 -23.09 10.97
N ARG A 500 23.48 -23.41 11.26
CA ARG A 500 24.65 -22.53 11.05
C ARG A 500 24.43 -21.13 11.63
N ILE A 501 23.89 -21.06 12.85
CA ILE A 501 23.65 -19.81 13.58
C ILE A 501 24.87 -19.52 14.46
N ASP A 502 25.27 -18.25 14.54
CA ASP A 502 26.16 -17.77 15.59
C ASP A 502 25.36 -17.62 16.90
N PRO A 503 25.59 -18.47 17.94
CA PRO A 503 24.86 -18.37 19.19
C PRO A 503 25.14 -17.06 19.95
N GLU A 504 26.22 -16.35 19.63
CA GLU A 504 26.59 -15.07 20.23
C GLU A 504 25.97 -13.88 19.49
N THR A 505 25.47 -14.06 18.26
CA THR A 505 24.90 -12.99 17.43
C THR A 505 23.44 -13.28 17.06
N ILE A 506 22.59 -13.31 18.08
CA ILE A 506 21.13 -13.43 17.94
C ILE A 506 20.48 -12.08 18.29
N VAL A 507 19.76 -11.48 17.34
CA VAL A 507 19.05 -10.22 17.49
C VAL A 507 17.57 -10.50 17.77
N ALA A 508 16.97 -9.79 18.72
CA ALA A 508 15.52 -9.82 18.94
C ALA A 508 14.84 -8.61 18.31
N THR A 509 13.74 -8.83 17.61
CA THR A 509 12.90 -7.75 17.09
C THR A 509 11.43 -8.14 17.15
N GLY A 510 10.56 -7.14 17.14
CA GLY A 510 9.14 -7.38 17.05
C GLY A 510 8.35 -6.09 17.00
N TYR A 511 7.08 -6.24 16.70
CA TYR A 511 6.12 -5.15 16.55
C TYR A 511 5.13 -5.13 17.71
N SER A 512 4.83 -3.94 18.26
CA SER A 512 3.85 -3.75 19.33
C SER A 512 4.17 -4.62 20.55
N ALA A 513 3.31 -5.59 20.89
CA ALA A 513 3.57 -6.62 21.92
C ALA A 513 4.91 -7.35 21.70
N GLY A 514 5.27 -7.70 20.46
CA GLY A 514 6.58 -8.27 20.14
C GLY A 514 7.73 -7.27 20.30
N GLY A 515 7.48 -5.98 20.10
CA GLY A 515 8.44 -4.91 20.37
C GLY A 515 8.71 -4.76 21.86
N VAL A 516 7.68 -4.91 22.70
CA VAL A 516 7.81 -5.02 24.16
C VAL A 516 8.70 -6.23 24.54
N LEU A 517 8.50 -7.38 23.88
CA LEU A 517 9.36 -8.55 24.12
C LEU A 517 10.82 -8.31 23.72
N ALA A 518 11.07 -7.66 22.57
CA ALA A 518 12.43 -7.33 22.14
C ALA A 518 13.15 -6.44 23.17
N TYR A 519 12.49 -5.37 23.63
CA TYR A 519 13.00 -4.54 24.71
C TYR A 519 13.26 -5.33 26.00
N ASN A 520 12.34 -6.20 26.38
CA ASN A 520 12.44 -6.96 27.62
C ASN A 520 13.55 -8.01 27.57
N LEU A 521 13.83 -8.60 26.40
CA LEU A 521 15.02 -9.45 26.21
C LEU A 521 16.33 -8.65 26.37
N ALA A 522 16.34 -7.35 26.04
CA ALA A 522 17.50 -6.50 26.28
C ALA A 522 17.64 -6.05 27.74
N TYR A 523 16.56 -5.54 28.35
CA TYR A 523 16.65 -4.73 29.58
C TYR A 523 16.08 -5.38 30.85
N LEU A 524 15.38 -6.52 30.77
CA LEU A 524 14.87 -7.12 32.01
C LEU A 524 16.02 -7.60 32.90
N PRO A 525 16.01 -7.23 34.19
CA PRO A 525 17.13 -7.50 35.07
C PRO A 525 17.18 -8.98 35.46
N PRO A 526 18.33 -9.47 35.98
CA PRO A 526 18.54 -10.87 36.32
C PRO A 526 17.55 -11.48 37.32
N GLU A 527 16.80 -10.67 38.07
CA GLU A 527 15.74 -11.18 38.95
C GLU A 527 14.54 -11.71 38.17
N ARG A 528 14.35 -11.26 36.92
CA ARG A 528 13.28 -11.69 36.01
C ARG A 528 13.80 -12.46 34.79
N GLY A 529 15.06 -12.22 34.42
CA GLY A 529 15.74 -12.80 33.25
C GLY A 529 17.09 -13.45 33.56
N PRO A 530 17.88 -13.81 32.53
CA PRO A 530 19.23 -14.35 32.71
C PRO A 530 20.23 -13.31 33.25
N ALA A 531 21.37 -13.78 33.76
CA ALA A 531 22.40 -12.92 34.36
C ALA A 531 23.09 -11.97 33.36
N THR A 532 23.06 -12.33 32.08
CA THR A 532 23.48 -11.50 30.94
C THR A 532 22.36 -11.53 29.91
N SER A 533 22.20 -10.46 29.15
CA SER A 533 21.18 -10.44 28.09
C SER A 533 21.35 -11.67 27.16
N PRO A 534 20.24 -12.35 26.81
CA PRO A 534 20.29 -13.51 25.94
C PRO A 534 20.56 -13.15 24.47
N VAL A 535 20.50 -11.87 24.10
CA VAL A 535 20.57 -11.36 22.73
C VAL A 535 21.71 -10.36 22.54
N ALA A 536 22.21 -10.27 21.31
CA ALA A 536 23.28 -9.35 20.92
C ALA A 536 22.79 -7.92 20.65
N ALA A 537 21.51 -7.77 20.28
CA ALA A 537 20.84 -6.49 20.10
C ALA A 537 19.32 -6.67 20.19
N ALA A 538 18.60 -5.58 20.43
CA ALA A 538 17.14 -5.56 20.34
C ALA A 538 16.60 -4.40 19.49
N ILE A 539 15.54 -4.64 18.74
CA ILE A 539 14.85 -3.65 17.93
C ILE A 539 13.37 -3.63 18.33
N GLY A 540 12.94 -2.54 18.96
CA GLY A 540 11.55 -2.34 19.37
C GLY A 540 10.78 -1.49 18.35
N MET A 541 9.87 -2.12 17.60
CA MET A 541 8.98 -1.44 16.65
C MET A 541 7.63 -1.17 17.32
N ALA A 542 7.26 0.09 17.54
CA ALA A 542 6.04 0.49 18.26
C ALA A 542 5.87 -0.22 19.62
N GLY A 543 6.98 -0.50 20.32
CA GLY A 543 7.03 -1.19 21.60
C GLY A 543 7.50 -0.30 22.74
N VAL A 544 7.36 -0.77 23.99
CA VAL A 544 7.91 -0.11 25.18
C VAL A 544 8.59 -1.10 26.12
N PRO A 545 9.66 -0.70 26.82
CA PRO A 545 10.33 -1.56 27.78
C PRO A 545 9.59 -1.59 29.14
N PHE A 546 9.69 -2.70 29.87
CA PHE A 546 9.24 -2.79 31.27
C PHE A 546 10.29 -2.32 32.27
N ALA A 547 11.56 -2.29 31.87
CA ALA A 547 12.70 -1.87 32.68
C ALA A 547 13.59 -0.90 31.90
N GLY A 548 14.26 -0.01 32.62
CA GLY A 548 15.28 0.86 32.01
C GLY A 548 16.58 0.11 31.74
N PRO A 549 17.46 0.67 30.90
CA PRO A 549 18.75 0.07 30.58
C PRO A 549 19.67 0.02 31.81
N SER A 550 20.51 -1.01 31.84
CA SER A 550 21.57 -1.27 32.81
C SER A 550 22.93 -1.34 32.13
N ALA A 551 24.00 -1.20 32.91
CA ALA A 551 25.36 -1.32 32.39
C ALA A 551 25.62 -2.75 31.90
N GLY A 552 26.03 -2.89 30.64
CA GLY A 552 26.25 -4.19 29.99
C GLY A 552 25.09 -4.71 29.17
N ASP A 553 23.97 -3.98 29.12
CA ASP A 553 22.85 -4.31 28.22
C ASP A 553 23.26 -4.13 26.75
N PRO A 554 22.67 -4.93 25.83
CA PRO A 554 23.01 -4.88 24.41
C PRO A 554 22.52 -3.58 23.76
N PRO A 555 23.06 -3.21 22.58
CA PRO A 555 22.56 -2.09 21.80
C PRO A 555 21.08 -2.25 21.45
N VAL A 556 20.32 -1.15 21.51
CA VAL A 556 18.89 -1.13 21.18
C VAL A 556 18.53 -0.07 20.13
N LEU A 557 17.64 -0.42 19.20
CA LEU A 557 16.99 0.53 18.28
C LEU A 557 15.50 0.63 18.63
N GLY A 558 14.99 1.85 18.82
CA GLY A 558 13.57 2.13 18.98
C GLY A 558 13.00 2.94 17.82
N LEU A 559 11.89 2.45 17.25
CA LEU A 559 11.18 3.05 16.12
C LEU A 559 9.71 3.23 16.53
N HIS A 560 9.20 4.46 16.61
CA HIS A 560 7.87 4.72 17.17
C HIS A 560 7.24 6.01 16.62
N ALA A 561 5.93 6.02 16.37
CA ALA A 561 5.20 7.22 15.98
C ALA A 561 4.77 8.07 17.18
N VAL A 562 4.84 9.39 17.04
CA VAL A 562 4.50 10.36 18.10
C VAL A 562 3.00 10.38 18.39
N ASP A 563 2.18 10.09 17.38
CA ASP A 563 0.72 10.01 17.44
C ASP A 563 0.19 8.59 17.76
N ASP A 564 1.04 7.69 18.31
CA ASP A 564 0.61 6.38 18.77
C ASP A 564 -0.33 6.49 20.00
N GLU A 565 -1.64 6.37 19.75
CA GLU A 565 -2.68 6.39 20.79
C GLU A 565 -2.87 5.04 21.50
N VAL A 566 -2.26 3.97 21.00
CA VAL A 566 -2.35 2.62 21.58
C VAL A 566 -1.30 2.45 22.67
N LEU A 567 -0.05 2.79 22.37
CA LEU A 567 1.08 2.59 23.26
C LEU A 567 1.98 3.83 23.27
N GLY A 568 1.63 4.82 24.08
CA GLY A 568 2.35 6.09 24.12
C GLY A 568 3.87 5.94 24.28
N ILE A 569 4.62 6.71 23.49
CA ILE A 569 6.07 6.54 23.27
C ILE A 569 6.96 6.82 24.49
N GLY A 570 6.43 7.54 25.48
CA GLY A 570 7.18 8.12 26.59
C GLY A 570 8.15 7.14 27.27
N PRO A 571 7.70 5.96 27.73
CA PRO A 571 8.56 4.99 28.38
C PRO A 571 9.74 4.51 27.52
N ALA A 572 9.52 4.26 26.22
CA ALA A 572 10.57 3.81 25.31
C ALA A 572 11.59 4.93 25.04
N ARG A 573 11.11 6.15 24.79
CA ARG A 573 11.95 7.34 24.60
C ARG A 573 12.81 7.63 25.82
N ASP A 574 12.21 7.61 27.00
CA ASP A 574 12.90 7.92 28.26
C ASP A 574 13.93 6.84 28.60
N ALA A 575 13.61 5.56 28.37
CA ALA A 575 14.57 4.46 28.52
C ALA A 575 15.77 4.61 27.57
N CYS A 576 15.52 4.94 26.30
CA CYS A 576 16.60 5.15 25.34
C CYS A 576 17.50 6.33 25.72
N ALA A 577 16.90 7.44 26.17
CA ALA A 577 17.64 8.61 26.66
C ALA A 577 18.52 8.30 27.88
N ALA A 578 18.12 7.33 28.72
CA ALA A 578 18.89 6.91 29.89
C ALA A 578 20.09 5.99 29.56
N ALA A 579 20.10 5.34 28.38
CA ALA A 579 21.09 4.31 28.03
C ALA A 579 22.55 4.80 28.10
N ALA A 580 22.82 5.99 27.55
CA ALA A 580 24.16 6.57 27.58
C ALA A 580 24.69 6.81 29.01
N GLY A 581 23.79 7.09 29.97
CA GLY A 581 24.15 7.30 31.38
C GLY A 581 24.68 6.04 32.09
N VAL A 582 24.35 4.86 31.56
CA VAL A 582 24.82 3.56 32.07
C VAL A 582 25.83 2.88 31.12
N GLY A 583 26.24 3.56 30.05
CA GLY A 583 27.17 3.04 29.05
C GLY A 583 26.56 2.03 28.08
N ALA A 584 25.23 1.95 28.00
CA ALA A 584 24.52 1.18 26.97
C ALA A 584 24.29 2.03 25.72
N VAL A 585 24.15 1.38 24.56
CA VAL A 585 23.88 2.03 23.27
C VAL A 585 22.39 2.00 22.99
N CYS A 586 21.79 3.14 22.67
CA CYS A 586 20.43 3.18 22.18
C CYS A 586 20.26 4.23 21.09
N GLU A 587 19.67 3.82 19.95
CA GLU A 587 19.25 4.69 18.85
C GLU A 587 17.72 4.85 18.89
N TRP A 588 17.24 6.09 18.76
CA TRP A 588 15.81 6.42 18.84
C TRP A 588 15.35 7.18 17.61
N VAL A 589 14.23 6.75 17.04
CA VAL A 589 13.64 7.32 15.84
C VAL A 589 12.16 7.55 16.07
N GLU A 590 11.74 8.79 15.88
CA GLU A 590 10.35 9.23 16.02
C GLU A 590 9.76 9.54 14.65
N TYR A 591 8.56 9.01 14.40
CA TYR A 591 7.75 9.34 13.22
C TYR A 591 6.66 10.34 13.62
N PRO A 592 6.50 11.47 12.92
CA PRO A 592 5.49 12.46 13.30
C PRO A 592 4.04 11.95 13.24
N THR A 593 3.79 10.99 12.36
CA THR A 593 2.47 10.44 11.99
C THR A 593 2.56 8.94 11.70
N GLY A 594 1.41 8.27 11.72
CA GLY A 594 1.24 6.86 11.34
C GLY A 594 0.77 5.97 12.49
N GLY A 595 0.60 6.57 13.67
CA GLY A 595 0.00 5.95 14.85
C GLY A 595 0.64 4.61 15.19
N HIS A 596 -0.17 3.69 15.70
CA HIS A 596 0.33 2.37 16.10
C HIS A 596 0.80 1.52 14.92
N LEU A 597 0.23 1.73 13.73
CA LEU A 597 0.51 0.95 12.52
C LEU A 597 1.68 1.51 11.70
N VAL A 598 2.50 2.40 12.27
CA VAL A 598 3.61 3.08 11.57
C VAL A 598 4.56 2.15 10.82
N ILE A 599 4.70 0.89 11.27
CA ILE A 599 5.49 -0.13 10.57
C ILE A 599 4.97 -0.42 9.16
N LEU A 600 3.65 -0.36 8.93
CA LEU A 600 3.01 -0.59 7.64
C LEU A 600 3.15 0.64 6.72
N GLU A 601 3.12 1.83 7.29
CA GLU A 601 3.26 3.08 6.54
C GLU A 601 4.72 3.41 6.19
N GLN A 602 5.67 2.98 7.04
CA GLN A 602 7.09 3.34 6.96
C GLN A 602 8.00 2.13 6.79
N THR A 603 7.49 1.01 6.24
CA THR A 603 8.19 -0.29 6.18
C THR A 603 9.61 -0.17 5.63
N ARG A 604 9.79 0.64 4.60
CA ARG A 604 11.07 0.87 3.93
C ARG A 604 12.12 1.55 4.83
N ASP A 605 11.73 2.64 5.49
CA ASP A 605 12.60 3.38 6.38
C ASP A 605 12.93 2.53 7.63
N PHE A 606 11.97 1.73 8.11
CA PHE A 606 12.21 0.72 9.15
C PHE A 606 13.29 -0.28 8.74
N ILE A 607 13.14 -0.93 7.58
CA ILE A 607 14.11 -1.88 7.03
C ILE A 607 15.50 -1.25 6.97
N THR A 608 15.61 -0.05 6.39
CA THR A 608 16.89 0.66 6.21
C THR A 608 17.56 0.93 7.55
N ARG A 609 16.83 1.52 8.50
CA ARG A 609 17.36 1.86 9.83
C ARG A 609 17.75 0.63 10.63
N ILE A 610 16.97 -0.45 10.52
CA ILE A 610 17.27 -1.73 11.17
C ILE A 610 18.62 -2.25 10.70
N TYR A 611 18.84 -2.39 9.40
CA TYR A 611 20.09 -2.96 8.90
C TYR A 611 21.27 -2.02 9.10
N ASP A 612 21.12 -0.70 8.95
CA ASP A 612 22.17 0.27 9.28
C ASP A 612 22.59 0.22 10.75
N PHE A 613 21.61 0.08 11.64
CA PHE A 613 21.86 -0.10 13.08
C PHE A 613 22.61 -1.40 13.35
N LEU A 614 22.18 -2.51 12.74
CA LEU A 614 22.82 -3.81 12.91
C LEU A 614 24.24 -3.82 12.37
N VAL A 615 24.48 -3.22 11.19
CA VAL A 615 25.82 -3.07 10.62
C VAL A 615 26.74 -2.37 11.60
N ARG A 616 26.36 -1.18 12.08
CA ARG A 616 27.21 -0.34 12.95
C ARG A 616 27.42 -0.92 14.35
N ASN A 617 26.37 -1.49 14.95
CA ASN A 617 26.38 -1.83 16.38
C ASN A 617 26.57 -3.32 16.67
N VAL A 618 26.40 -4.20 15.67
CA VAL A 618 26.46 -5.66 15.85
C VAL A 618 27.47 -6.29 14.91
N LEU A 619 27.33 -6.05 13.60
CA LEU A 619 28.08 -6.80 12.57
C LEU A 619 29.51 -6.32 12.42
N GLU A 620 29.75 -5.01 12.37
CA GLU A 620 31.11 -4.44 12.33
C GLU A 620 31.91 -4.83 13.59
N PRO A 621 31.40 -4.63 14.82
CA PRO A 621 32.10 -5.10 16.02
C PRO A 621 32.27 -6.62 16.07
N GLY A 622 31.35 -7.38 15.47
CA GLY A 622 31.37 -8.83 15.37
C GLY A 622 32.28 -9.38 14.26
N GLY A 623 32.90 -8.54 13.43
CA GLY A 623 33.80 -8.96 12.35
C GLY A 623 33.10 -9.53 11.11
N TYR A 624 31.80 -9.31 10.95
CA TYR A 624 31.01 -9.84 9.83
C TYR A 624 31.20 -9.07 8.52
N MET A 625 31.78 -7.87 8.58
CA MET A 625 31.91 -6.96 7.44
C MET A 625 33.29 -7.03 6.76
N GLU A 626 34.23 -7.82 7.27
CA GLU A 626 35.54 -8.02 6.64
C GLU A 626 35.43 -8.95 5.42
N PRO A 627 36.12 -8.64 4.29
CA PRO A 627 36.14 -9.54 3.14
C PRO A 627 36.79 -10.88 3.54
N PRO A 628 36.36 -12.02 2.96
CA PRO A 628 36.96 -13.30 3.26
C PRO A 628 38.47 -13.24 3.00
N VAL A 629 39.26 -13.68 3.98
CA VAL A 629 40.70 -13.89 3.79
C VAL A 629 40.85 -14.98 2.74
N VAL A 630 41.04 -14.57 1.49
CA VAL A 630 41.47 -15.47 0.44
C VAL A 630 42.94 -15.75 0.73
N ASP A 631 43.22 -16.87 1.38
CA ASP A 631 44.58 -17.39 1.41
C ASP A 631 45.08 -17.49 -0.05
N PRO A 632 46.26 -16.97 -0.37
CA PRO A 632 46.82 -17.14 -1.71
C PRO A 632 46.85 -18.65 -2.02
N PRO A 633 46.46 -19.06 -3.23
CA PRO A 633 46.45 -20.48 -3.57
C PRO A 633 47.84 -21.06 -3.28
N GLU A 634 47.87 -22.18 -2.55
CA GLU A 634 49.07 -22.95 -2.30
C GLU A 634 49.80 -23.12 -3.66
N GLU A 635 51.02 -22.58 -3.78
CA GLU A 635 51.81 -22.74 -5.00
C GLU A 635 51.89 -24.24 -5.29
N PRO A 636 51.49 -24.70 -6.50
CA PRO A 636 51.59 -26.11 -6.82
C PRO A 636 53.06 -26.54 -6.71
N GLU A 637 53.32 -27.59 -5.91
CA GLU A 637 54.67 -28.12 -5.77
C GLU A 637 55.30 -28.31 -7.17
N PRO A 638 56.52 -27.80 -7.40
CA PRO A 638 57.13 -27.87 -8.71
C PRO A 638 57.26 -29.35 -9.12
N PRO A 639 56.86 -29.71 -10.36
CA PRO A 639 56.96 -31.08 -10.81
C PRO A 639 58.43 -31.52 -10.76
N THR A 640 58.68 -32.67 -10.14
CA THR A 640 59.98 -33.32 -10.11
C THR A 640 60.33 -33.79 -11.53
N VAL A 641 61.04 -32.94 -12.28
CA VAL A 641 61.57 -33.29 -13.60
C VAL A 641 62.85 -34.12 -13.41
N PRO A 642 62.92 -35.38 -13.91
CA PRO A 642 64.18 -36.12 -13.92
C PRO A 642 65.17 -35.47 -14.89
N PRO A 643 66.48 -35.50 -14.60
CA PRO A 643 67.45 -34.77 -15.40
C PRO A 643 67.57 -35.38 -16.79
N VAL A 644 67.23 -34.59 -17.81
CA VAL A 644 67.54 -34.89 -19.22
C VAL A 644 68.68 -33.98 -19.63
N ASP A 645 69.81 -34.61 -19.92
CA ASP A 645 71.10 -34.00 -20.21
C ASP A 645 71.21 -33.78 -21.73
N TRP A 646 70.96 -32.56 -22.24
CA TRP A 646 71.22 -32.20 -23.64
C TRP A 646 72.24 -31.05 -23.78
N PRO A 647 73.19 -31.16 -24.73
CA PRO A 647 74.32 -30.24 -24.84
C PRO A 647 73.91 -28.88 -25.43
N LEU A 648 74.39 -27.81 -24.79
CA LEU A 648 74.20 -26.41 -25.20
C LEU A 648 75.05 -26.06 -26.43
N PRO A 649 74.55 -25.24 -27.38
CA PRO A 649 75.39 -24.48 -28.28
C PRO A 649 75.76 -23.12 -27.67
N ASP A 650 77.06 -22.83 -27.66
CA ASP A 650 77.66 -21.57 -27.24
C ASP A 650 77.14 -20.36 -28.03
N TRP A 651 76.61 -19.36 -27.32
CA TRP A 651 76.50 -17.99 -27.83
C TRP A 651 77.00 -17.00 -26.78
N THR A 652 78.21 -16.50 -27.00
CA THR A 652 78.85 -15.42 -26.26
C THR A 652 78.25 -14.05 -26.64
N PRO A 653 78.01 -13.13 -25.69
CA PRO A 653 77.45 -11.81 -25.96
C PRO A 653 78.52 -10.83 -26.48
N SER A 654 78.13 -9.99 -27.46
CA SER A 654 78.95 -8.87 -27.94
C SER A 654 78.63 -7.56 -27.19
N PRO A 655 79.61 -6.65 -26.97
CA PRO A 655 79.51 -5.48 -26.09
C PRO A 655 78.91 -4.23 -26.78
N PRO A 656 78.44 -3.22 -26.01
CA PRO A 656 77.81 -2.01 -26.56
C PRO A 656 78.81 -0.85 -26.70
N THR A 657 78.64 0.04 -27.71
CA THR A 657 78.99 1.50 -27.75
C THR A 657 78.87 2.11 -29.20
N PRO A 658 78.93 3.44 -29.47
CA PRO A 658 77.95 4.51 -29.13
C PRO A 658 77.77 5.61 -30.25
N SER A 659 76.86 6.60 -30.10
CA SER A 659 77.03 8.03 -30.52
C SER A 659 75.70 8.81 -30.36
N THR A 660 75.50 9.65 -29.32
CA THR A 660 75.77 11.10 -29.16
C THR A 660 74.80 12.09 -29.84
N SER A 661 74.08 12.88 -29.02
CA SER A 661 74.16 14.36 -29.01
C SER A 661 73.37 14.98 -27.84
N THR A 662 74.08 15.62 -26.90
CA THR A 662 73.91 17.00 -26.32
C THR A 662 72.49 17.57 -26.18
N SER A 663 72.06 18.27 -25.11
CA SER A 663 72.73 19.20 -24.19
C SER A 663 71.79 19.71 -23.07
N THR A 664 72.35 19.91 -21.87
CA THR A 664 72.11 20.98 -20.87
C THR A 664 70.78 21.22 -20.13
N VAL A 665 70.87 20.93 -18.82
CA VAL A 665 70.24 21.50 -17.59
C VAL A 665 70.82 22.92 -17.32
N PRO A 666 70.17 23.92 -16.65
CA PRO A 666 70.12 24.08 -15.17
C PRO A 666 68.84 24.75 -14.58
N ALA A 667 68.27 24.32 -13.45
CA ALA A 667 68.67 24.43 -12.03
C ALA A 667 68.21 25.72 -11.30
N THR A 668 67.97 25.56 -9.98
CA THR A 668 67.99 26.55 -8.87
C THR A 668 66.78 27.52 -8.75
N THR A 669 66.25 27.93 -7.58
CA THR A 669 66.64 27.83 -6.16
C THR A 669 65.51 28.31 -5.22
N THR A 670 65.49 27.79 -3.99
CA THR A 670 65.13 28.39 -2.68
C THR A 670 64.40 29.74 -2.60
N SER A 671 63.37 29.86 -1.74
CA SER A 671 63.48 30.40 -0.36
C SER A 671 62.13 30.80 0.25
N THR A 672 61.94 30.37 1.50
CA THR A 672 61.10 30.95 2.57
C THR A 672 61.15 32.48 2.65
N THR A 673 60.01 33.15 2.84
CA THR A 673 59.92 34.33 3.74
C THR A 673 58.51 34.46 4.34
N THR A 674 58.50 34.46 5.67
CA THR A 674 57.46 34.83 6.63
C THR A 674 57.00 36.28 6.47
N VAL A 675 55.69 36.56 6.58
CA VAL A 675 55.19 37.85 7.10
C VAL A 675 54.01 37.56 8.03
N ALA A 676 54.14 38.01 9.28
CA ALA A 676 53.08 38.08 10.28
C ALA A 676 52.66 39.57 10.47
N PRO A 677 51.82 39.91 11.47
CA PRO A 677 50.43 40.36 11.34
C PRO A 677 50.23 41.88 11.44
N SER A 678 49.03 42.39 11.09
CA SER A 678 48.56 43.69 11.55
C SER A 678 47.04 43.74 11.79
N THR A 679 46.73 43.93 13.05
CA THR A 679 45.53 44.41 13.77
C THR A 679 44.45 45.24 13.05
N THR A 680 43.22 45.06 13.57
CA THR A 680 42.13 46.04 13.83
C THR A 680 41.40 46.72 12.67
N SER A 681 40.11 46.39 12.52
CA SER A 681 38.98 47.26 12.93
C SER A 681 37.69 46.45 12.99
#